data_AF-A0A957IEP7-F1
#
_entry.id   AF-A0A957IEP7-F1
#
_cell.length_a   1.000
_cell.length_b   1.000
_cell.length_c   1.000
_cell.angle_alpha   90.00
_cell.angle_beta   90.00
_cell.angle_gamma   90.00
#
_symmetry.space_group_name_H-M   'P 1'
#
loop_
_entity.id
_entity.type
_entity.pdbx_description
1 polymer ?
#
loop_
_entity_poly.entity_id
_entity_poly.type
_entity_poly.pdbx_seq_one_letter_code
_entity_poly.pdbx_strand_id
1 'polypeptide(L)'
;SIGGGSTKRFYDLVINSGASVTNTSGNIEINRDFTNNGSFTQSASRMTTFETAGGHALSGTGSTQFGNVDIPGVADVDANTHDFSVVGNFTITGTFTGDSSTVTFNGSSAQTVGGSGTAVFNNLTLNNSSGLILNGDFSVEGVMALTDGRFDLADHHLTLGDAASVAGSLDASKMVVATCTGTTGEGELRKEYTSTGSPFTFPIGDDNGTAEYSPVDLTFSSGDFASGAYVSVCVVDAVHPENDSPTDYLTRYWTVEQSGISNFSATPTFHYVQDDVEGTENNIYGAKWDGSWTLLNQVDETNNQFSDTVISFSDFTGGEQAFVPVTLNFFQAEHAGEQVQFTWQTATETANMGFNLYVEDADGLQQINTNLILSPEMSSLRAVDYSYSAEFSGDVFYIEDVDVFGKTKRRGPFALGQAYGRQSIETPIDWAAINAEHNAKTAERHAAGFDVAQTRVQNAANDSSGPLLTLGVSQTGLYRVTHAALLAAGLDLSGSSLADIAIAQGTTPVPIRVSGSGGVFGTDSFIEFYGQAIDTLYSKENIYTLHLDASLAARASEDSTPPGGGGTPAAYYMETLSLGDDNKYDVASHGDSPWYDSRLVAYNNPASKSFTIPVDNYVAGTVPASLQVALLGLSALPETPDHHVLVDVGSTAVADITFDGVETYTLDVALAEGLLAEGANTLTITLPDDLGVLWDVVGVDSYGATYPRAFVAKADGQLTFNATETAFQVDGLPGAAIVVYRVDAAGTPTRLTDVTVTGAAGSYSAAFAGSGDAATYLVYSENHLLTPALRPARPTIDITSGTADYLIIAHADFSDGLAPLVAFHQNNGLSVKVVDVADIFDQYSAGVFDPAAIKAYLQTAAASMGVEYVLLVGGDTYDYDDNLGLGSISFIPSPYMSTGPIVGFAPVDPLYVDVDGDYVPDMKLGRFPVRSSAELMALIDKTLTYAAADYKETAVFAADIQAERSYTEMSSGFADYLPAQWQVETAYLDEMPVADARSALIDSINGGVGLTSYVGHSGPSRWTWLGLFNADDAGNLANVGQPTAVTQWGCWNTYHVHPAYDTLGQQFMLGDSGAAVVLGAATLTEADHENRLGQAFMAHLVEPGTTFGDALLLAKNAVENTTPGLLDVQLGYTLLGDPALALTDDTSCAPAPTPTNVSITQDSGDITLSWEDMAATTGADVAHYEVWRSPAHSFYFTPAGACVDSADCTVVDGTSHTLAASANHAYVVLAVNSCGGVSPVEAAPRVGTFNFALHPGVAAAHNE
;
A
#
# COMPACT_ATOMS: atom_id res chain seq x y z
N SER A 1 -59.11 35.46 35.11
CA SER A 1 -59.31 34.84 33.78
C SER A 1 -59.86 35.88 32.82
N ILE A 2 -59.43 35.81 31.55
CA ILE A 2 -59.98 36.59 30.44
C ILE A 2 -61.02 35.71 29.75
N GLY A 3 -62.23 36.25 29.50
CA GLY A 3 -63.29 35.48 28.85
C GLY A 3 -64.30 36.29 28.05
N GLY A 4 -65.20 35.58 27.38
CA GLY A 4 -66.18 36.11 26.43
C GLY A 4 -65.67 36.05 24.98
N GLY A 5 -66.58 35.80 24.02
CA GLY A 5 -66.20 35.45 22.64
C GLY A 5 -65.61 36.58 21.77
N SER A 6 -65.65 37.84 22.22
CA SER A 6 -65.06 38.98 21.47
C SER A 6 -63.60 39.23 21.85
N THR A 7 -62.80 39.66 20.86
CA THR A 7 -61.40 40.07 21.05
C THR A 7 -61.26 41.13 22.13
N LYS A 8 -60.27 40.96 23.02
CA LYS A 8 -59.94 41.92 24.09
C LYS A 8 -58.67 42.68 23.72
N ARG A 9 -58.76 44.00 23.69
CA ARG A 9 -57.62 44.88 23.37
C ARG A 9 -56.98 45.39 24.65
N PHE A 10 -55.68 45.19 24.78
CA PHE A 10 -54.84 45.73 25.84
C PHE A 10 -53.85 46.70 25.23
N TYR A 11 -53.66 47.85 25.85
CA TYR A 11 -52.59 48.78 25.43
C TYR A 11 -51.30 48.35 26.10
N ASP A 12 -51.17 48.54 27.41
CA ASP A 12 -50.07 48.01 28.22
C ASP A 12 -50.60 46.85 29.08
N LEU A 13 -50.19 45.61 28.81
CA LEU A 13 -50.62 44.43 29.59
C LEU A 13 -49.58 44.10 30.65
N VAL A 14 -49.87 44.43 31.91
CA VAL A 14 -49.00 44.13 33.06
C VAL A 14 -49.63 43.08 33.97
N ILE A 15 -48.95 41.94 34.14
CA ILE A 15 -49.31 40.89 35.09
C ILE A 15 -48.29 40.93 36.24
N ASN A 16 -48.74 41.31 37.43
CA ASN A 16 -47.87 41.43 38.60
C ASN A 16 -47.51 40.06 39.20
N SER A 17 -46.39 40.02 39.95
CA SER A 17 -45.98 38.84 40.74
C SER A 17 -47.11 38.29 41.61
N GLY A 18 -47.28 36.96 41.57
CA GLY A 18 -48.34 36.24 42.27
C GLY A 18 -49.73 36.26 41.62
N ALA A 19 -49.94 37.01 40.53
CA ALA A 19 -51.17 36.97 39.75
C ALA A 19 -51.17 35.79 38.76
N SER A 20 -52.34 35.17 38.56
CA SER A 20 -52.54 34.10 37.58
C SER A 20 -53.68 34.46 36.61
N VAL A 21 -53.36 34.49 35.31
CA VAL A 21 -54.26 34.88 34.24
C VAL A 21 -54.41 33.73 33.25
N THR A 22 -55.62 33.17 33.17
CA THR A 22 -55.97 32.18 32.15
C THR A 22 -56.88 32.78 31.08
N ASN A 23 -56.59 32.55 29.80
CA ASN A 23 -57.42 32.90 28.64
C ASN A 23 -57.90 31.63 27.92
N THR A 24 -59.20 31.31 28.05
CA THR A 24 -59.82 30.13 27.41
C THR A 24 -60.90 30.50 26.38
N SER A 25 -61.29 31.78 26.30
CA SER A 25 -62.29 32.26 25.34
C SER A 25 -62.00 33.70 24.91
N GLY A 26 -62.21 33.97 23.61
CA GLY A 26 -61.88 35.24 22.97
C GLY A 26 -60.37 35.42 22.71
N ASN A 27 -60.03 36.02 21.56
CA ASN A 27 -58.65 36.39 21.22
C ASN A 27 -58.20 37.62 22.01
N ILE A 28 -56.89 37.88 22.05
CA ILE A 28 -56.34 39.12 22.63
C ILE A 28 -55.50 39.88 21.61
N GLU A 29 -55.57 41.20 21.70
CA GLU A 29 -54.76 42.14 20.92
C GLU A 29 -53.93 42.94 21.92
N ILE A 30 -52.61 43.00 21.71
CA ILE A 30 -51.67 43.78 22.52
C ILE A 30 -51.17 44.92 21.65
N ASN A 31 -51.46 46.15 22.06
CA ASN A 31 -51.25 47.35 21.27
C ASN A 31 -50.03 48.17 21.75
N ARG A 32 -49.26 47.68 22.74
CA ARG A 32 -47.95 48.19 23.23
C ARG A 32 -47.20 47.05 23.93
N ASP A 33 -46.66 47.26 25.12
CA ASP A 33 -45.80 46.31 25.82
C ASP A 33 -46.58 45.23 26.60
N PHE A 34 -45.97 44.05 26.70
CA PHE A 34 -46.42 42.93 27.50
C PHE A 34 -45.41 42.66 28.62
N THR A 35 -45.78 42.96 29.86
CA THR A 35 -44.93 42.68 31.03
C THR A 35 -45.58 41.64 31.91
N ASN A 36 -45.01 40.43 31.99
CA ASN A 36 -45.51 39.36 32.84
C ASN A 36 -44.48 38.98 33.92
N ASN A 37 -44.84 39.25 35.18
CA ASN A 37 -44.12 38.81 36.38
C ASN A 37 -44.89 37.72 37.17
N GLY A 38 -46.06 37.29 36.68
CA GLY A 38 -46.93 36.27 37.29
C GLY A 38 -47.04 35.01 36.42
N SER A 39 -48.26 34.49 36.22
CA SER A 39 -48.52 33.41 35.27
C SER A 39 -49.57 33.80 34.24
N PHE A 40 -49.30 33.55 32.96
CA PHE A 40 -50.23 33.71 31.85
C PHE A 40 -50.36 32.40 31.08
N THR A 41 -51.58 31.90 30.90
CA THR A 41 -51.83 30.65 30.18
C THR A 41 -53.00 30.83 29.23
N GLN A 42 -52.75 30.60 27.95
CA GLN A 42 -53.73 30.68 26.88
C GLN A 42 -53.89 29.33 26.18
N SER A 43 -55.13 28.92 25.90
CA SER A 43 -55.37 27.67 25.16
C SER A 43 -54.97 27.78 23.69
N ALA A 44 -54.47 26.69 23.09
CA ALA A 44 -54.00 26.61 21.69
C ALA A 44 -54.97 27.13 20.62
N SER A 45 -56.28 27.13 20.86
CA SER A 45 -57.29 27.63 19.91
C SER A 45 -57.52 29.15 19.92
N ARG A 46 -56.76 29.91 20.72
CA ARG A 46 -56.88 31.37 20.87
C ARG A 46 -55.70 32.05 20.23
N MET A 47 -55.90 33.27 19.76
CA MET A 47 -54.86 34.07 19.10
C MET A 47 -54.47 35.27 19.97
N THR A 48 -53.18 35.56 20.01
CA THR A 48 -52.57 36.78 20.53
C THR A 48 -51.97 37.54 19.36
N THR A 49 -52.49 38.73 19.06
CA THR A 49 -52.02 39.59 17.97
C THR A 49 -51.34 40.83 18.53
N PHE A 50 -50.15 41.17 18.04
CA PHE A 50 -49.45 42.42 18.34
C PHE A 50 -49.72 43.45 17.22
N GLU A 51 -50.73 44.31 17.35
CA GLU A 51 -51.40 44.91 16.17
C GLU A 51 -50.94 46.34 15.78
N THR A 52 -50.27 47.08 16.66
CA THR A 52 -50.01 48.52 16.41
C THR A 52 -48.69 48.80 15.72
N ALA A 53 -48.69 49.82 14.84
CA ALA A 53 -47.46 50.35 14.26
C ALA A 53 -46.50 50.89 15.34
N GLY A 54 -45.36 50.20 15.54
CA GLY A 54 -44.33 50.56 16.52
C GLY A 54 -43.73 49.35 17.25
N GLY A 55 -42.73 49.60 18.08
CA GLY A 55 -42.07 48.57 18.90
C GLY A 55 -42.94 48.09 20.06
N HIS A 56 -42.99 46.77 20.24
CA HIS A 56 -43.60 46.05 21.35
C HIS A 56 -42.51 45.34 22.14
N ALA A 57 -42.36 45.63 23.43
CA ALA A 57 -41.43 44.90 24.29
C ALA A 57 -42.15 43.83 25.12
N LEU A 58 -41.64 42.60 25.11
CA LEU A 58 -42.01 41.58 26.09
C LEU A 58 -40.99 41.61 27.24
N SER A 59 -41.48 41.56 28.48
CA SER A 59 -40.62 41.69 29.66
C SER A 59 -41.19 41.00 30.89
N GLY A 60 -40.35 40.85 31.91
CA GLY A 60 -40.72 40.29 33.21
C GLY A 60 -40.24 38.85 33.41
N THR A 61 -40.37 38.35 34.64
CA THR A 61 -39.80 37.05 35.06
C THR A 61 -40.87 35.96 35.25
N GLY A 62 -42.10 36.21 34.81
CA GLY A 62 -43.24 35.31 34.96
C GLY A 62 -43.30 34.25 33.86
N SER A 63 -44.11 33.21 34.08
CA SER A 63 -44.34 32.16 33.08
C SER A 63 -45.45 32.58 32.11
N THR A 64 -45.14 32.53 30.81
CA THR A 64 -46.06 32.88 29.71
C THR A 64 -46.26 31.70 28.77
N GLN A 65 -47.53 31.32 28.56
CA GLN A 65 -47.93 30.40 27.50
C GLN A 65 -48.98 31.08 26.61
N PHE A 66 -48.64 31.28 25.35
CA PHE A 66 -49.55 31.72 24.29
C PHE A 66 -50.21 30.53 23.59
N GLY A 67 -51.40 30.77 23.04
CA GLY A 67 -52.03 29.87 22.08
C GLY A 67 -51.34 30.01 20.72
N ASN A 68 -52.03 30.65 19.77
CA ASN A 68 -51.40 31.14 18.54
C ASN A 68 -50.87 32.56 18.76
N VAL A 69 -49.76 32.89 18.12
CA VAL A 69 -49.15 34.23 18.11
C VAL A 69 -49.16 34.75 16.66
N ASP A 70 -49.56 36.01 16.50
CA ASP A 70 -49.60 36.69 15.20
C ASP A 70 -48.92 38.07 15.31
N ILE A 71 -47.89 38.26 14.49
CA ILE A 71 -47.13 39.51 14.35
C ILE A 71 -47.38 40.06 12.94
N PRO A 72 -48.38 40.95 12.77
CA PRO A 72 -48.72 41.54 11.48
C PRO A 72 -47.60 42.45 10.95
N GLY A 73 -47.56 42.69 9.64
CA GLY A 73 -46.54 43.48 8.92
C GLY A 73 -46.29 44.91 9.40
N VAL A 74 -47.11 45.43 10.31
CA VAL A 74 -46.95 46.76 10.91
C VAL A 74 -46.24 46.72 12.27
N ALA A 75 -46.08 45.56 12.87
CA ALA A 75 -45.59 45.39 14.23
C ALA A 75 -44.11 44.96 14.25
N ASP A 76 -43.40 45.47 15.26
CA ASP A 76 -42.02 45.12 15.59
C ASP A 76 -42.02 44.62 17.04
N VAL A 77 -41.82 43.32 17.24
CA VAL A 77 -41.91 42.67 18.56
C VAL A 77 -40.54 42.22 19.00
N ASP A 78 -40.08 42.79 20.11
CA ASP A 78 -38.83 42.45 20.76
C ASP A 78 -39.10 41.67 22.05
N ALA A 79 -38.69 40.40 22.06
CA ALA A 79 -38.86 39.51 23.20
C ALA A 79 -37.95 39.88 24.40
N ASN A 80 -36.95 40.74 24.19
CA ASN A 80 -35.94 41.13 25.17
C ASN A 80 -35.40 39.89 25.92
N THR A 81 -35.65 39.82 27.22
CA THR A 81 -35.20 38.73 28.10
C THR A 81 -36.35 37.80 28.53
N HIS A 82 -37.51 37.85 27.87
CA HIS A 82 -38.72 37.18 28.35
C HIS A 82 -38.98 35.85 27.64
N ASP A 83 -38.72 34.75 28.34
CA ASP A 83 -39.04 33.41 27.85
C ASP A 83 -40.55 33.16 27.80
N PHE A 84 -41.02 32.50 26.74
CA PHE A 84 -42.42 32.09 26.62
C PHE A 84 -42.60 30.81 25.81
N SER A 85 -43.74 30.14 26.04
CA SER A 85 -44.13 28.98 25.26
C SER A 85 -45.31 29.29 24.33
N VAL A 86 -45.37 28.59 23.20
CA VAL A 86 -46.44 28.66 22.22
C VAL A 86 -47.00 27.24 22.08
N VAL A 87 -48.31 27.08 22.33
CA VAL A 87 -49.01 25.78 22.18
C VAL A 87 -49.86 25.68 20.91
N GLY A 88 -49.92 26.76 20.12
CA GLY A 88 -50.52 26.83 18.77
C GLY A 88 -49.48 27.26 17.73
N ASN A 89 -49.89 27.97 16.67
CA ASN A 89 -49.00 28.40 15.59
C ASN A 89 -48.42 29.81 15.83
N PHE A 90 -47.27 30.09 15.22
CA PHE A 90 -46.61 31.40 15.30
C PHE A 90 -46.46 31.99 13.88
N THR A 91 -47.23 33.04 13.59
CA THR A 91 -47.22 33.73 12.29
C THR A 91 -46.54 35.09 12.40
N ILE A 92 -45.56 35.37 11.53
CA ILE A 92 -44.73 36.58 11.54
C ILE A 92 -44.73 37.17 10.12
N THR A 93 -45.47 38.26 9.93
CA THR A 93 -45.42 39.08 8.71
C THR A 93 -44.77 40.45 8.94
N GLY A 94 -44.59 40.86 10.21
CA GLY A 94 -43.80 42.02 10.64
C GLY A 94 -42.37 41.63 11.04
N THR A 95 -41.88 42.17 12.15
CA THR A 95 -40.56 41.85 12.69
C THR A 95 -40.70 41.20 14.06
N PHE A 96 -40.02 40.06 14.25
CA PHE A 96 -39.82 39.42 15.56
C PHE A 96 -38.32 39.36 15.85
N THR A 97 -37.93 39.90 17.00
CA THR A 97 -36.56 39.85 17.52
C THR A 97 -36.58 39.11 18.86
N GLY A 98 -35.90 37.97 18.93
CA GLY A 98 -35.83 37.15 20.14
C GLY A 98 -34.90 37.70 21.22
N ASP A 99 -33.92 38.53 20.85
CA ASP A 99 -32.87 39.12 21.70
C ASP A 99 -32.15 38.11 22.59
N SER A 100 -32.54 37.93 23.85
CA SER A 100 -31.95 36.91 24.75
C SER A 100 -32.94 35.85 25.21
N SER A 101 -34.18 35.90 24.71
CA SER A 101 -35.28 35.01 25.11
C SER A 101 -35.19 33.60 24.52
N THR A 102 -35.92 32.69 25.18
CA THR A 102 -36.21 31.34 24.72
C THR A 102 -37.68 31.20 24.34
N VAL A 103 -37.94 30.79 23.09
CA VAL A 103 -39.28 30.45 22.61
C VAL A 103 -39.44 28.92 22.60
N THR A 104 -40.40 28.41 23.37
CA THR A 104 -40.66 26.96 23.46
C THR A 104 -41.93 26.57 22.70
N PHE A 105 -41.82 25.69 21.72
CA PHE A 105 -42.94 25.07 21.01
C PHE A 105 -43.31 23.75 21.70
N ASN A 106 -44.46 23.71 22.37
CA ASN A 106 -44.90 22.59 23.21
C ASN A 106 -46.39 22.26 23.06
N GLY A 107 -46.90 22.37 21.84
CA GLY A 107 -48.26 21.98 21.48
C GLY A 107 -48.50 20.48 21.54
N SER A 108 -49.76 20.07 21.30
CA SER A 108 -50.17 18.66 21.20
C SER A 108 -50.56 18.24 19.78
N SER A 109 -50.21 19.07 18.80
CA SER A 109 -50.47 18.89 17.38
C SER A 109 -49.30 19.53 16.63
N ALA A 110 -49.06 19.15 15.38
CA ALA A 110 -48.02 19.78 14.57
C ALA A 110 -48.21 21.30 14.57
N GLN A 111 -47.17 22.02 14.94
CA GLN A 111 -47.17 23.48 15.00
C GLN A 111 -46.55 24.04 13.73
N THR A 112 -46.91 25.26 13.36
CA THR A 112 -46.25 25.97 12.26
C THR A 112 -45.61 27.27 12.73
N VAL A 113 -44.42 27.56 12.23
CA VAL A 113 -43.81 28.90 12.24
C VAL A 113 -43.80 29.39 10.80
N GLY A 114 -44.21 30.63 10.54
CA GLY A 114 -44.14 31.12 9.16
C GLY A 114 -44.62 32.53 8.96
N GLY A 115 -44.74 32.94 7.70
CA GLY A 115 -45.06 34.30 7.28
C GLY A 115 -43.88 34.97 6.56
N SER A 116 -44.14 36.11 5.92
CA SER A 116 -43.18 36.79 5.03
C SER A 116 -42.36 37.89 5.73
N GLY A 117 -42.35 37.91 7.06
CA GLY A 117 -41.69 38.92 7.87
C GLY A 117 -40.23 38.59 8.17
N THR A 118 -39.58 39.40 9.02
CA THR A 118 -38.26 39.09 9.58
C THR A 118 -38.45 38.37 10.91
N ALA A 119 -37.99 37.13 11.00
CA ALA A 119 -38.07 36.31 12.20
C ALA A 119 -36.67 35.92 12.66
N VAL A 120 -36.21 36.52 13.76
CA VAL A 120 -34.92 36.20 14.40
C VAL A 120 -35.22 35.67 15.80
N PHE A 121 -35.03 34.39 16.00
CA PHE A 121 -35.10 33.78 17.34
C PHE A 121 -33.70 33.79 17.95
N ASN A 122 -33.61 33.99 19.26
CA ASN A 122 -32.34 33.79 19.94
C ASN A 122 -32.19 32.33 20.37
N ASN A 123 -32.98 31.87 21.35
CA ASN A 123 -33.07 30.45 21.68
C ASN A 123 -34.45 29.90 21.26
N LEU A 124 -34.46 28.69 20.71
CA LEU A 124 -35.67 27.97 20.32
C LEU A 124 -35.64 26.57 20.91
N THR A 125 -36.74 26.15 21.56
CA THR A 125 -36.89 24.78 22.05
C THR A 125 -38.08 24.11 21.38
N LEU A 126 -37.84 23.00 20.67
CA LEU A 126 -38.87 22.11 20.19
C LEU A 126 -39.10 20.98 21.20
N ASN A 127 -40.30 20.95 21.78
CA ASN A 127 -40.74 19.94 22.74
C ASN A 127 -42.17 19.48 22.40
N ASN A 128 -42.34 18.98 21.18
CA ASN A 128 -43.62 18.56 20.63
C ASN A 128 -43.42 17.36 19.69
N SER A 129 -43.74 16.16 20.16
CA SER A 129 -43.66 14.92 19.37
C SER A 129 -44.46 14.91 18.05
N SER A 130 -45.39 15.86 17.85
CA SER A 130 -46.08 16.02 16.55
C SER A 130 -45.30 16.89 15.55
N GLY A 131 -44.14 17.43 15.93
CA GLY A 131 -43.25 18.21 15.09
C GLY A 131 -43.59 19.70 14.97
N LEU A 132 -42.69 20.41 14.30
CA LEU A 132 -42.78 21.82 13.94
C LEU A 132 -42.46 21.96 12.45
N ILE A 133 -43.39 22.52 11.68
CA ILE A 133 -43.27 22.66 10.23
C ILE A 133 -43.02 24.12 9.89
N LEU A 134 -42.07 24.36 8.99
CA LEU A 134 -41.75 25.68 8.53
C LEU A 134 -42.65 26.14 7.37
N ASN A 135 -43.03 27.41 7.38
CA ASN A 135 -43.87 28.05 6.37
C ASN A 135 -43.42 29.51 6.10
N GLY A 136 -42.10 29.71 6.13
CA GLY A 136 -41.38 30.98 5.91
C GLY A 136 -40.00 30.95 6.55
N ASP A 137 -39.01 31.61 5.94
CA ASP A 137 -37.62 31.59 6.42
C ASP A 137 -37.43 32.33 7.75
N PHE A 138 -36.53 31.83 8.60
CA PHE A 138 -36.15 32.51 9.85
C PHE A 138 -34.74 32.10 10.32
N SER A 139 -34.19 32.87 11.27
CA SER A 139 -32.89 32.56 11.89
C SER A 139 -32.98 32.22 13.37
N VAL A 140 -32.01 31.43 13.84
CA VAL A 140 -31.74 31.16 15.26
C VAL A 140 -30.29 31.56 15.56
N GLU A 141 -30.10 32.53 16.45
CA GLU A 141 -28.77 33.10 16.74
C GLU A 141 -28.06 32.43 17.94
N GLY A 142 -28.81 31.76 18.81
CA GLY A 142 -28.34 31.11 20.03
C GLY A 142 -28.55 29.60 19.99
N VAL A 143 -29.20 29.04 21.02
CA VAL A 143 -29.38 27.60 21.17
C VAL A 143 -30.71 27.14 20.55
N MET A 144 -30.63 26.19 19.61
CA MET A 144 -31.77 25.41 19.13
C MET A 144 -31.81 24.05 19.85
N ALA A 145 -32.72 23.88 20.79
CA ALA A 145 -32.89 22.64 21.55
C ALA A 145 -33.98 21.75 20.93
N LEU A 146 -33.59 20.60 20.38
CA LEU A 146 -34.51 19.57 19.86
C LEU A 146 -34.73 18.51 20.94
N THR A 147 -35.77 18.70 21.75
CA THR A 147 -36.03 17.83 22.91
C THR A 147 -37.04 16.73 22.63
N ASP A 148 -38.04 16.99 21.78
CA ASP A 148 -39.05 16.02 21.35
C ASP A 148 -39.70 16.47 20.03
N GLY A 149 -39.73 15.61 19.02
CA GLY A 149 -40.28 15.87 17.69
C GLY A 149 -39.30 16.39 16.65
N ARG A 150 -39.70 16.28 15.38
CA ARG A 150 -38.93 16.70 14.20
C ARG A 150 -39.19 18.16 13.84
N PHE A 151 -38.15 18.85 13.40
CA PHE A 151 -38.22 20.18 12.82
C PHE A 151 -38.23 20.05 11.30
N ASP A 152 -39.37 20.21 10.66
CA ASP A 152 -39.54 20.04 9.21
C ASP A 152 -39.40 21.39 8.49
N LEU A 153 -38.42 21.48 7.60
CA LEU A 153 -38.12 22.69 6.83
C LEU A 153 -39.08 22.90 5.65
N ALA A 154 -39.79 21.87 5.20
CA ALA A 154 -40.55 21.91 3.96
C ALA A 154 -39.70 22.51 2.81
N ASP A 155 -40.19 23.53 2.11
CA ASP A 155 -39.48 24.24 1.04
C ASP A 155 -38.78 25.54 1.51
N HIS A 156 -38.54 25.68 2.83
CA HIS A 156 -38.04 26.91 3.45
C HIS A 156 -36.66 26.74 4.10
N HIS A 157 -35.99 27.86 4.36
CA HIS A 157 -34.65 27.86 4.96
C HIS A 157 -34.66 28.20 6.44
N LEU A 158 -33.91 27.42 7.21
CA LEU A 158 -33.52 27.75 8.58
C LEU A 158 -32.05 28.18 8.59
N THR A 159 -31.78 29.40 9.04
CA THR A 159 -30.40 29.91 9.18
C THR A 159 -29.97 29.92 10.63
N LEU A 160 -28.89 29.23 10.95
CA LEU A 160 -28.23 29.24 12.25
C LEU A 160 -27.08 30.26 12.20
N GLY A 161 -27.11 31.25 13.08
CA GLY A 161 -26.07 32.29 13.16
C GLY A 161 -24.69 31.71 13.50
N ASP A 162 -23.63 32.52 13.37
CA ASP A 162 -22.24 32.11 13.61
C ASP A 162 -22.03 31.46 14.99
N ALA A 163 -22.64 32.01 16.04
CA ALA A 163 -22.57 31.50 17.41
C ALA A 163 -23.65 30.47 17.77
N ALA A 164 -24.55 30.14 16.84
CA ALA A 164 -25.67 29.25 17.11
C ALA A 164 -25.22 27.80 17.29
N SER A 165 -25.93 27.06 18.15
CA SER A 165 -25.67 25.65 18.43
C SER A 165 -26.96 24.84 18.54
N VAL A 166 -26.89 23.56 18.20
CA VAL A 166 -28.01 22.63 18.36
C VAL A 166 -27.76 21.75 19.58
N ALA A 167 -28.76 21.64 20.46
CA ALA A 167 -28.69 20.87 21.70
C ALA A 167 -29.73 19.76 21.74
N GLY A 168 -29.35 18.59 22.25
CA GLY A 168 -30.23 17.43 22.40
C GLY A 168 -29.49 16.11 22.27
N SER A 169 -30.19 15.00 22.46
CA SER A 169 -29.76 13.68 21.98
C SER A 169 -30.52 13.45 20.68
N LEU A 170 -29.83 13.71 19.56
CA LEU A 170 -30.42 13.78 18.23
C LEU A 170 -30.48 12.38 17.62
N ASP A 171 -31.59 12.11 16.95
CA ASP A 171 -31.93 10.83 16.35
C ASP A 171 -33.06 11.05 15.32
N ALA A 172 -33.51 9.99 14.65
CA ALA A 172 -34.59 10.08 13.65
C ALA A 172 -35.94 10.59 14.19
N SER A 173 -36.12 10.74 15.50
CA SER A 173 -37.30 11.37 16.13
C SER A 173 -37.07 12.83 16.53
N LYS A 174 -35.81 13.30 16.52
CA LYS A 174 -35.34 14.63 16.95
C LYS A 174 -34.21 15.10 16.03
N MET A 175 -34.60 15.59 14.87
CA MET A 175 -33.69 16.12 13.85
C MET A 175 -34.36 17.25 13.09
N VAL A 176 -33.57 17.92 12.25
CA VAL A 176 -34.08 18.80 11.20
C VAL A 176 -34.34 17.96 9.96
N VAL A 177 -35.59 17.89 9.50
CA VAL A 177 -35.94 17.25 8.23
C VAL A 177 -35.64 18.26 7.12
N ALA A 178 -34.56 18.01 6.38
CA ALA A 178 -34.00 18.90 5.35
C ALA A 178 -33.95 18.17 4.00
N THR A 179 -35.10 17.67 3.54
CA THR A 179 -35.24 16.90 2.30
C THR A 179 -35.34 17.83 1.10
N CYS A 180 -34.39 17.74 0.17
CA CYS A 180 -34.42 18.50 -1.08
C CYS A 180 -34.73 17.60 -2.30
N THR A 181 -35.08 18.21 -3.42
CA THR A 181 -35.46 17.51 -4.67
C THR A 181 -34.28 17.25 -5.61
N GLY A 182 -33.04 17.38 -5.12
CA GLY A 182 -31.83 17.39 -5.95
C GLY A 182 -31.65 18.68 -6.77
N THR A 183 -32.38 19.75 -6.42
CA THR A 183 -32.18 21.09 -7.00
C THR A 183 -31.93 22.11 -5.89
N THR A 184 -30.99 23.02 -6.14
CA THR A 184 -30.50 24.04 -5.19
C THR A 184 -31.62 25.02 -4.78
N GLY A 185 -31.72 25.37 -3.50
CA GLY A 185 -32.61 26.45 -3.03
C GLY A 185 -33.94 26.02 -2.39
N GLU A 186 -34.12 24.75 -2.02
CA GLU A 186 -35.33 24.26 -1.33
C GLU A 186 -34.96 23.53 -0.03
N GLY A 187 -35.55 23.92 1.10
CA GLY A 187 -35.51 23.09 2.33
C GLY A 187 -34.16 22.95 3.04
N GLU A 188 -33.22 23.88 2.83
CA GLU A 188 -31.85 23.79 3.37
C GLU A 188 -31.72 24.24 4.84
N LEU A 189 -30.91 23.51 5.61
CA LEU A 189 -30.35 24.01 6.86
C LEU A 189 -29.07 24.78 6.58
N ARG A 190 -29.02 26.07 6.96
CA ARG A 190 -27.87 26.94 6.76
C ARG A 190 -27.17 27.21 8.08
N LYS A 191 -25.83 27.21 8.07
CA LYS A 191 -24.98 27.64 9.19
C LYS A 191 -24.06 28.76 8.72
N GLU A 192 -24.14 29.92 9.36
CA GLU A 192 -23.23 31.03 9.10
C GLU A 192 -21.85 30.77 9.70
N TYR A 193 -20.81 31.25 9.01
CA TYR A 193 -19.41 31.18 9.41
C TYR A 193 -18.75 32.54 9.20
N THR A 194 -18.05 33.03 10.21
CA THR A 194 -17.23 34.25 10.13
C THR A 194 -15.73 33.98 10.16
N SER A 195 -15.34 32.74 10.42
CA SER A 195 -13.97 32.19 10.42
C SER A 195 -14.05 30.67 10.33
N THR A 196 -12.92 29.97 10.35
CA THR A 196 -12.88 28.49 10.33
C THR A 196 -13.65 27.83 11.48
N GLY A 197 -13.82 28.53 12.61
CA GLY A 197 -14.75 28.15 13.68
C GLY A 197 -14.45 26.81 14.36
N SER A 198 -15.33 26.41 15.29
CA SER A 198 -15.37 25.05 15.83
C SER A 198 -16.13 24.13 14.88
N PRO A 199 -15.86 22.80 14.87
CA PRO A 199 -16.64 21.84 14.13
C PRO A 199 -18.14 21.99 14.40
N PHE A 200 -18.96 21.87 13.35
CA PHE A 200 -20.41 21.94 13.45
C PHE A 200 -21.05 20.71 12.82
N THR A 201 -21.91 20.04 13.58
CA THR A 201 -22.75 18.95 13.08
C THR A 201 -24.07 19.53 12.59
N PHE A 202 -24.36 19.38 11.30
CA PHE A 202 -25.68 19.60 10.73
C PHE A 202 -26.58 18.41 11.15
N PRO A 203 -27.57 18.61 12.04
CA PRO A 203 -28.37 17.52 12.58
C PRO A 203 -29.57 17.25 11.69
N ILE A 204 -29.28 16.87 10.45
CA ILE A 204 -30.27 16.70 9.39
C ILE A 204 -30.65 15.23 9.19
N GLY A 205 -31.76 15.04 8.50
CA GLY A 205 -32.24 13.75 8.02
C GLY A 205 -33.43 13.97 7.10
N ASP A 206 -34.14 12.90 6.78
CA ASP A 206 -35.32 12.91 5.94
C ASP A 206 -36.51 12.19 6.61
N ASP A 207 -37.70 12.35 6.03
CA ASP A 207 -38.91 11.63 6.45
C ASP A 207 -39.63 11.03 5.23
N ASN A 208 -38.87 10.69 4.17
CA ASN A 208 -39.41 10.20 2.91
C ASN A 208 -39.65 8.68 2.96
N GLY A 209 -40.54 8.25 3.86
CA GLY A 209 -40.83 6.84 4.06
C GLY A 209 -40.55 6.44 5.51
N THR A 210 -39.40 5.81 5.75
CA THR A 210 -38.86 5.67 7.11
C THR A 210 -38.01 6.88 7.39
N ALA A 211 -38.13 7.47 8.57
CA ALA A 211 -37.27 8.60 8.89
C ALA A 211 -35.89 8.14 9.29
N GLU A 212 -34.89 8.75 8.68
CA GLU A 212 -33.48 8.44 8.90
C GLU A 212 -32.72 9.70 9.30
N TYR A 213 -31.79 9.54 10.24
CA TYR A 213 -30.93 10.61 10.71
C TYR A 213 -29.57 10.45 10.05
N SER A 214 -29.19 11.44 9.23
CA SER A 214 -28.00 11.38 8.36
C SER A 214 -27.19 12.67 8.47
N PRO A 215 -26.58 12.92 9.64
CA PRO A 215 -25.90 14.18 9.91
C PRO A 215 -24.66 14.38 9.03
N VAL A 216 -24.23 15.64 8.96
CA VAL A 216 -22.95 16.02 8.36
C VAL A 216 -22.12 16.77 9.39
N ASP A 217 -20.96 16.22 9.76
CA ASP A 217 -19.98 16.95 10.55
C ASP A 217 -19.10 17.76 9.62
N LEU A 218 -18.96 19.06 9.88
CA LEU A 218 -18.15 19.94 9.06
C LEU A 218 -17.10 20.67 9.88
N THR A 219 -15.85 20.57 9.44
CA THR A 219 -14.73 21.33 9.97
C THR A 219 -14.01 22.05 8.84
N PHE A 220 -13.77 23.35 8.97
CA PHE A 220 -12.90 24.11 8.06
C PHE A 220 -11.47 24.13 8.61
N SER A 221 -10.49 23.71 7.80
CA SER A 221 -9.06 23.87 8.11
C SER A 221 -8.51 25.21 7.62
N SER A 222 -9.08 25.77 6.55
CA SER A 222 -8.79 27.12 6.04
C SER A 222 -10.01 27.71 5.31
N GLY A 223 -10.04 29.02 5.05
CA GLY A 223 -11.07 29.66 4.23
C GLY A 223 -11.17 31.17 4.41
N ASP A 224 -11.59 31.87 3.35
CA ASP A 224 -11.97 33.28 3.37
C ASP A 224 -13.50 33.41 3.52
N PHE A 225 -13.95 34.08 4.58
CA PHE A 225 -15.37 34.20 4.94
C PHE A 225 -15.85 35.64 4.78
N ALA A 226 -16.71 35.90 3.79
CA ALA A 226 -17.39 37.18 3.63
C ALA A 226 -18.46 37.41 4.71
N SER A 227 -18.92 38.65 4.86
CA SER A 227 -20.03 38.95 5.78
C SER A 227 -21.31 38.18 5.37
N GLY A 228 -21.87 37.41 6.30
CA GLY A 228 -23.03 36.55 6.05
C GLY A 228 -22.70 35.30 5.24
N ALA A 229 -21.44 34.86 5.25
CA ALA A 229 -21.04 33.62 4.63
C ALA A 229 -21.67 32.42 5.35
N TYR A 230 -22.11 31.42 4.61
CA TYR A 230 -22.75 30.23 5.17
C TYR A 230 -22.48 28.98 4.33
N VAL A 231 -22.68 27.82 4.97
CA VAL A 231 -22.85 26.53 4.31
C VAL A 231 -24.30 26.09 4.45
N SER A 232 -24.90 25.63 3.36
CA SER A 232 -26.20 24.95 3.31
C SER A 232 -26.01 23.45 3.15
N VAL A 233 -26.85 22.67 3.83
CA VAL A 233 -26.91 21.21 3.66
C VAL A 233 -28.37 20.77 3.54
N CYS A 234 -28.63 19.89 2.59
CA CYS A 234 -29.85 19.08 2.50
C CYS A 234 -29.50 17.64 2.09
N VAL A 235 -30.45 16.73 2.30
CA VAL A 235 -30.28 15.29 2.03
C VAL A 235 -31.35 14.80 1.05
N VAL A 236 -30.99 13.83 0.22
CA VAL A 236 -31.90 13.14 -0.69
C VAL A 236 -31.79 11.63 -0.47
N ASP A 237 -32.93 11.02 -0.18
CA ASP A 237 -33.11 9.58 -0.06
C ASP A 237 -33.37 8.97 -1.45
N ALA A 238 -32.29 8.85 -2.22
CA ALA A 238 -32.21 8.20 -3.52
C ALA A 238 -30.74 7.99 -3.92
N VAL A 239 -30.49 7.09 -4.89
CA VAL A 239 -29.20 7.04 -5.60
C VAL A 239 -28.97 8.35 -6.33
N HIS A 240 -27.75 8.91 -6.26
CA HIS A 240 -27.40 10.11 -7.00
C HIS A 240 -27.58 9.89 -8.51
N PRO A 241 -28.22 10.81 -9.28
CA PRO A 241 -28.59 10.58 -10.68
C PRO A 241 -27.43 10.24 -11.63
N GLU A 242 -26.23 10.71 -11.31
CA GLU A 242 -25.01 10.49 -12.11
C GLU A 242 -24.16 9.32 -11.58
N ASN A 243 -24.60 8.63 -10.52
CA ASN A 243 -23.87 7.49 -9.95
C ASN A 243 -24.24 6.25 -10.76
N ASP A 244 -23.30 5.76 -11.56
CA ASP A 244 -23.45 4.62 -12.45
C ASP A 244 -22.85 3.32 -11.87
N SER A 245 -22.52 3.31 -10.57
CA SER A 245 -22.04 2.13 -9.86
C SER A 245 -23.04 0.97 -10.03
N PRO A 246 -22.61 -0.18 -10.57
CA PRO A 246 -23.51 -1.28 -10.90
C PRO A 246 -23.95 -2.11 -9.68
N THR A 247 -23.14 -2.22 -8.63
CA THR A 247 -23.33 -3.18 -7.54
C THR A 247 -23.19 -2.62 -6.13
N ASP A 248 -22.17 -1.79 -5.85
CA ASP A 248 -21.84 -1.29 -4.50
C ASP A 248 -22.01 0.25 -4.44
N TYR A 249 -23.07 0.73 -3.80
CA TYR A 249 -23.35 2.17 -3.71
C TYR A 249 -24.28 2.54 -2.55
N LEU A 250 -24.35 3.85 -2.26
CA LEU A 250 -25.32 4.39 -1.32
C LEU A 250 -26.61 4.85 -2.02
N THR A 251 -27.77 4.52 -1.47
CA THR A 251 -29.07 5.08 -1.85
C THR A 251 -29.36 6.43 -1.18
N ARG A 252 -28.30 7.18 -0.86
CA ARG A 252 -28.36 8.50 -0.23
C ARG A 252 -27.29 9.42 -0.81
N TYR A 253 -27.65 10.69 -0.96
CA TYR A 253 -26.68 11.73 -1.22
C TYR A 253 -27.01 13.03 -0.48
N TRP A 254 -25.98 13.82 -0.23
CA TRP A 254 -26.08 15.14 0.39
C TRP A 254 -25.71 16.19 -0.63
N THR A 255 -26.50 17.25 -0.68
CA THR A 255 -26.14 18.46 -1.41
C THR A 255 -25.61 19.47 -0.40
N VAL A 256 -24.35 19.85 -0.56
CA VAL A 256 -23.68 20.85 0.27
C VAL A 256 -23.30 22.03 -0.62
N GLU A 257 -23.67 23.24 -0.21
CA GLU A 257 -23.27 24.45 -0.92
C GLU A 257 -22.72 25.50 0.04
N GLN A 258 -21.96 26.43 -0.51
CA GLN A 258 -21.40 27.57 0.20
C GLN A 258 -21.77 28.89 -0.48
N SER A 259 -21.98 29.90 0.35
CA SER A 259 -22.15 31.28 -0.10
C SER A 259 -21.18 32.18 0.66
N GLY A 260 -20.44 33.03 -0.06
CA GLY A 260 -19.48 33.96 0.55
C GLY A 260 -18.24 33.30 1.16
N ILE A 261 -17.98 32.02 0.90
CA ILE A 261 -16.78 31.28 1.33
C ILE A 261 -15.93 30.97 0.09
N SER A 262 -14.63 31.28 0.13
CA SER A 262 -13.67 30.99 -0.94
C SER A 262 -12.32 30.54 -0.39
N ASN A 263 -11.42 29.99 -1.22
CA ASN A 263 -10.06 29.57 -0.85
C ASN A 263 -10.02 28.72 0.42
N PHE A 264 -11.00 27.81 0.56
CA PHE A 264 -11.16 27.02 1.76
C PHE A 264 -10.64 25.60 1.56
N SER A 265 -10.30 24.98 2.68
CA SER A 265 -10.13 23.53 2.81
C SER A 265 -11.02 23.11 3.97
N ALA A 266 -11.81 22.06 3.77
CA ALA A 266 -12.74 21.56 4.77
C ALA A 266 -12.79 20.04 4.76
N THR A 267 -13.16 19.44 5.88
CA THR A 267 -13.34 18.00 6.01
C THR A 267 -14.78 17.73 6.43
N PRO A 268 -15.70 17.51 5.46
CA PRO A 268 -17.02 17.00 5.76
C PRO A 268 -16.96 15.49 6.07
N THR A 269 -17.71 15.06 7.08
CA THR A 269 -17.98 13.64 7.38
C THR A 269 -19.48 13.40 7.24
N PHE A 270 -19.84 12.52 6.32
CA PHE A 270 -21.22 12.18 6.00
C PHE A 270 -21.59 10.87 6.69
N HIS A 271 -22.71 10.85 7.40
CA HIS A 271 -23.19 9.69 8.14
C HIS A 271 -24.45 9.14 7.47
N TYR A 272 -24.41 7.88 7.03
CA TYR A 272 -25.56 7.17 6.46
C TYR A 272 -26.09 6.11 7.45
N VAL A 273 -27.25 5.53 7.14
CA VAL A 273 -27.75 4.35 7.86
C VAL A 273 -27.43 3.09 7.09
N GLN A 274 -27.34 1.95 7.77
CA GLN A 274 -27.08 0.66 7.11
C GLN A 274 -28.09 0.35 5.98
N ASP A 275 -29.34 0.78 6.13
CA ASP A 275 -30.38 0.57 5.14
C ASP A 275 -30.14 1.36 3.82
N ASP A 276 -29.18 2.31 3.81
CA ASP A 276 -28.77 3.04 2.61
C ASP A 276 -27.74 2.27 1.76
N VAL A 277 -27.18 1.17 2.27
CA VAL A 277 -26.12 0.41 1.60
C VAL A 277 -26.73 -0.61 0.66
N GLU A 278 -26.39 -0.52 -0.62
CA GLU A 278 -26.59 -1.60 -1.59
C GLU A 278 -25.24 -2.22 -1.96
N GLY A 279 -25.18 -3.56 -1.94
CA GLY A 279 -23.97 -4.33 -2.19
C GLY A 279 -23.10 -4.57 -0.95
N THR A 280 -21.79 -4.69 -1.17
CA THR A 280 -20.76 -4.88 -0.15
C THR A 280 -20.22 -3.52 0.29
N GLU A 281 -20.50 -3.14 1.53
CA GLU A 281 -20.15 -1.83 2.08
C GLU A 281 -18.65 -1.51 1.95
N ASN A 282 -17.78 -2.47 2.24
CA ASN A 282 -16.34 -2.30 2.14
C ASN A 282 -15.84 -2.06 0.69
N ASN A 283 -16.68 -2.20 -0.34
CA ASN A 283 -16.30 -1.85 -1.72
C ASN A 283 -16.72 -0.41 -2.10
N ILE A 284 -17.45 0.28 -1.21
CA ILE A 284 -17.96 1.63 -1.44
C ILE A 284 -16.91 2.66 -1.04
N TYR A 285 -16.70 3.64 -1.91
CA TYR A 285 -15.89 4.82 -1.65
C TYR A 285 -16.78 6.05 -1.63
N GLY A 286 -16.47 7.00 -0.75
CA GLY A 286 -17.10 8.31 -0.84
C GLY A 286 -16.82 8.95 -2.20
N ALA A 287 -17.74 9.75 -2.70
CA ALA A 287 -17.62 10.41 -3.99
C ALA A 287 -18.26 11.80 -3.93
N LYS A 288 -17.65 12.76 -4.61
CA LYS A 288 -18.15 14.13 -4.77
C LYS A 288 -18.44 14.41 -6.25
N TRP A 289 -19.58 15.02 -6.56
CA TRP A 289 -20.00 15.37 -7.93
C TRP A 289 -20.23 16.86 -8.12
N ASP A 290 -19.51 17.49 -9.06
CA ASP A 290 -19.68 18.89 -9.48
C ASP A 290 -19.73 19.07 -11.03
N GLY A 291 -20.14 18.00 -11.73
CA GLY A 291 -20.05 17.87 -13.19
C GLY A 291 -19.06 16.77 -13.63
N SER A 292 -18.26 16.28 -12.68
CA SER A 292 -17.41 15.09 -12.76
C SER A 292 -17.30 14.43 -11.38
N TRP A 293 -16.99 13.13 -11.33
CA TRP A 293 -16.78 12.41 -10.08
C TRP A 293 -15.37 12.63 -9.52
N THR A 294 -15.29 13.03 -8.25
CA THR A 294 -14.06 13.01 -7.44
C THR A 294 -14.19 11.88 -6.42
N LEU A 295 -13.24 10.94 -6.43
CA LEU A 295 -13.15 9.88 -5.43
C LEU A 295 -12.72 10.47 -4.08
N LEU A 296 -13.35 10.02 -3.01
CA LEU A 296 -13.02 10.31 -1.62
C LEU A 296 -12.59 9.01 -0.93
N ASN A 297 -12.22 9.08 0.35
CA ASN A 297 -11.85 7.90 1.12
C ASN A 297 -12.95 6.81 1.11
N GLN A 298 -12.49 5.56 1.26
CA GLN A 298 -13.34 4.40 1.46
C GLN A 298 -14.30 4.61 2.64
N VAL A 299 -15.49 4.05 2.56
CA VAL A 299 -16.45 4.13 3.66
C VAL A 299 -15.93 3.39 4.90
N ASP A 300 -16.23 3.93 6.07
CA ASP A 300 -16.01 3.31 7.37
C ASP A 300 -17.26 2.52 7.77
N GLU A 301 -17.29 1.24 7.43
CA GLU A 301 -18.41 0.32 7.70
C GLU A 301 -18.72 0.14 9.19
N THR A 302 -17.76 0.43 10.08
CA THR A 302 -17.97 0.32 11.53
C THR A 302 -18.85 1.46 12.04
N ASN A 303 -18.75 2.64 11.42
CA ASN A 303 -19.44 3.85 11.84
C ASN A 303 -20.48 4.34 10.82
N ASN A 304 -20.65 3.65 9.68
CA ASN A 304 -21.51 4.03 8.56
C ASN A 304 -21.27 5.50 8.11
N GLN A 305 -20.01 5.82 7.83
CA GLN A 305 -19.61 7.18 7.45
C GLN A 305 -18.55 7.18 6.35
N PHE A 306 -18.43 8.30 5.63
CA PHE A 306 -17.25 8.59 4.80
C PHE A 306 -16.85 10.05 4.93
N SER A 307 -15.57 10.34 4.70
CA SER A 307 -15.02 11.68 4.89
C SER A 307 -13.75 11.88 4.09
N ASP A 308 -13.49 13.09 3.64
CA ASP A 308 -12.21 13.48 3.04
C ASP A 308 -12.03 15.00 3.07
N THR A 309 -10.85 15.49 2.71
CA THR A 309 -10.56 16.92 2.58
C THR A 309 -11.01 17.43 1.21
N VAL A 310 -11.83 18.48 1.21
CA VAL A 310 -12.39 19.11 0.01
C VAL A 310 -12.11 20.60 -0.03
N ILE A 311 -11.97 21.13 -1.24
CA ILE A 311 -11.75 22.56 -1.53
C ILE A 311 -12.96 23.23 -2.20
N SER A 312 -14.01 22.45 -2.45
CA SER A 312 -15.30 22.90 -2.97
C SER A 312 -16.40 21.99 -2.42
N PHE A 313 -17.61 22.52 -2.26
CA PHE A 313 -18.80 21.73 -1.97
C PHE A 313 -19.67 21.58 -3.22
N SER A 314 -20.43 20.49 -3.26
CA SER A 314 -21.34 20.09 -4.33
C SER A 314 -22.22 18.93 -3.82
N ASP A 315 -22.56 17.97 -4.67
CA ASP A 315 -23.20 16.72 -4.24
C ASP A 315 -22.17 15.69 -3.75
N PHE A 316 -22.56 14.88 -2.77
CA PHE A 316 -21.74 13.85 -2.13
C PHE A 316 -22.53 12.56 -1.94
N THR A 317 -21.95 11.40 -2.26
CA THR A 317 -22.56 10.07 -2.13
C THR A 317 -21.49 8.99 -1.96
N GLY A 318 -21.85 7.71 -1.99
CA GLY A 318 -20.92 6.58 -2.04
C GLY A 318 -21.15 5.71 -3.28
N GLY A 319 -20.07 5.24 -3.89
CA GLY A 319 -20.11 4.36 -5.07
C GLY A 319 -18.82 3.57 -5.26
N GLU A 320 -18.79 2.73 -6.29
CA GLU A 320 -17.64 1.89 -6.61
C GLU A 320 -16.46 2.72 -7.13
N GLN A 321 -15.24 2.35 -6.71
CA GLN A 321 -14.04 2.74 -7.44
C GLN A 321 -13.88 1.87 -8.69
N ALA A 322 -14.08 2.45 -9.88
CA ALA A 322 -13.76 1.82 -11.16
C ALA A 322 -12.24 1.76 -11.36
N PHE A 323 -11.58 0.78 -10.77
CA PHE A 323 -10.15 0.54 -10.95
C PHE A 323 -9.89 -0.68 -11.82
N VAL A 324 -9.48 -0.44 -13.07
CA VAL A 324 -8.93 -1.48 -13.97
C VAL A 324 -7.49 -1.06 -14.30
N PRO A 325 -6.45 -1.70 -13.74
CA PRO A 325 -5.06 -1.28 -13.91
C PRO A 325 -4.45 -1.77 -15.24
N VAL A 326 -5.10 -1.41 -16.34
CA VAL A 326 -4.52 -1.54 -17.68
C VAL A 326 -3.90 -0.21 -18.09
N THR A 327 -2.71 -0.27 -18.67
CA THR A 327 -2.09 0.91 -19.27
C THR A 327 -1.77 0.63 -20.74
N LEU A 328 -2.44 1.31 -21.67
CA LEU A 328 -2.21 1.18 -23.11
C LEU A 328 -0.87 1.76 -23.56
N ASN A 329 -0.18 1.13 -24.52
CA ASN A 329 0.95 1.71 -25.29
C ASN A 329 0.43 2.43 -26.52
N PHE A 330 -0.50 1.78 -27.20
CA PHE A 330 -0.83 2.11 -28.57
C PHE A 330 -2.25 1.67 -28.90
N PHE A 331 -2.95 2.44 -29.73
CA PHE A 331 -4.21 2.03 -30.36
C PHE A 331 -4.30 2.59 -31.77
N GLN A 332 -4.75 1.77 -32.71
CA GLN A 332 -5.07 2.18 -34.08
C GLN A 332 -6.23 1.36 -34.63
N ALA A 333 -7.13 2.04 -35.33
CA ALA A 333 -8.16 1.44 -36.17
C ALA A 333 -7.91 1.83 -37.63
N GLU A 334 -7.81 0.87 -38.55
CA GLU A 334 -7.55 1.13 -39.97
C GLU A 334 -8.37 0.24 -40.91
N HIS A 335 -8.67 0.72 -42.12
CA HIS A 335 -9.36 -0.08 -43.13
C HIS A 335 -8.49 -1.24 -43.64
N ALA A 336 -9.01 -2.46 -43.53
CA ALA A 336 -8.44 -3.68 -44.08
C ALA A 336 -9.43 -4.36 -45.04
N GLY A 337 -9.55 -3.82 -46.25
CA GLY A 337 -10.54 -4.30 -47.23
C GLY A 337 -11.95 -3.81 -46.89
N GLU A 338 -12.90 -4.75 -46.70
CA GLU A 338 -14.27 -4.45 -46.25
C GLU A 338 -14.39 -4.40 -44.72
N GLN A 339 -13.32 -4.74 -43.99
CA GLN A 339 -13.25 -4.74 -42.53
C GLN A 339 -12.47 -3.53 -42.00
N VAL A 340 -12.64 -3.25 -40.72
CA VAL A 340 -11.71 -2.43 -39.93
C VAL A 340 -10.85 -3.36 -39.08
N GLN A 341 -9.55 -3.14 -39.14
CA GLN A 341 -8.54 -3.78 -38.30
C GLN A 341 -8.25 -2.87 -37.11
N PHE A 342 -8.45 -3.40 -35.91
CA PHE A 342 -8.02 -2.81 -34.65
C PHE A 342 -6.70 -3.44 -34.25
N THR A 343 -5.74 -2.62 -33.87
CA THR A 343 -4.48 -3.04 -33.27
C THR A 343 -4.23 -2.18 -32.05
N TRP A 344 -3.99 -2.79 -30.91
CA TRP A 344 -3.57 -2.09 -29.71
C TRP A 344 -2.49 -2.89 -29.00
N GLN A 345 -1.72 -2.18 -28.20
CA GLN A 345 -0.70 -2.77 -27.36
C GLN A 345 -0.92 -2.26 -25.94
N THR A 346 -0.86 -3.12 -24.93
CA THR A 346 -0.78 -2.73 -23.51
C THR A 346 0.70 -2.61 -23.11
N ALA A 347 1.05 -1.90 -22.03
CA ALA A 347 2.35 -2.11 -21.36
C ALA A 347 2.20 -2.84 -20.04
N THR A 348 1.09 -2.59 -19.36
CA THR A 348 0.73 -3.30 -18.15
C THR A 348 -0.71 -3.74 -18.23
N GLU A 349 -0.93 -4.93 -17.71
CA GLU A 349 -2.20 -5.50 -17.36
C GLU A 349 -2.02 -6.06 -15.95
N THR A 350 -2.90 -5.74 -15.03
CA THR A 350 -2.89 -6.37 -13.70
C THR A 350 -4.30 -6.83 -13.42
N ALA A 351 -4.48 -8.13 -13.15
CA ALA A 351 -5.81 -8.71 -13.01
C ALA A 351 -6.77 -8.37 -14.17
N ASN A 352 -6.29 -8.30 -15.42
CA ASN A 352 -7.11 -7.97 -16.59
C ASN A 352 -7.70 -9.25 -17.21
N MET A 353 -9.00 -9.25 -17.50
CA MET A 353 -9.67 -10.33 -18.21
C MET A 353 -9.66 -10.14 -19.72
N GLY A 354 -9.75 -8.90 -20.20
CA GLY A 354 -9.70 -8.62 -21.61
C GLY A 354 -10.33 -7.30 -22.02
N PHE A 355 -10.74 -7.22 -23.28
CA PHE A 355 -11.19 -5.97 -23.90
C PHE A 355 -12.50 -6.11 -24.67
N ASN A 356 -13.34 -5.09 -24.54
CA ASN A 356 -14.42 -4.80 -25.47
C ASN A 356 -14.04 -3.64 -26.40
N LEU A 357 -14.56 -3.66 -27.61
CA LEU A 357 -14.42 -2.61 -28.60
C LEU A 357 -15.79 -2.05 -28.94
N TYR A 358 -15.89 -0.74 -29.05
CA TYR A 358 -17.13 -0.05 -29.38
C TYR A 358 -16.93 0.89 -30.57
N VAL A 359 -18.00 1.10 -31.33
CA VAL A 359 -18.11 2.13 -32.36
C VAL A 359 -19.22 3.10 -31.98
N GLU A 360 -18.99 4.39 -32.18
CA GLU A 360 -20.03 5.41 -32.07
C GLU A 360 -20.55 5.75 -33.47
N ASP A 361 -21.84 5.49 -33.70
CA ASP A 361 -22.53 5.75 -34.95
C ASP A 361 -23.79 6.62 -34.75
N ALA A 362 -24.63 6.73 -35.79
CA ALA A 362 -25.83 7.57 -35.73
C ALA A 362 -26.89 7.11 -34.71
N ASP A 363 -26.83 5.84 -34.29
CA ASP A 363 -27.72 5.23 -33.30
C ASP A 363 -27.08 5.18 -31.90
N GLY A 364 -25.87 5.72 -31.74
CA GLY A 364 -25.14 5.82 -30.48
C GLY A 364 -23.95 4.85 -30.39
N LEU A 365 -23.53 4.54 -29.16
CA LEU A 365 -22.42 3.63 -28.91
C LEU A 365 -22.87 2.17 -29.06
N GLN A 366 -22.18 1.40 -29.92
CA GLN A 366 -22.46 0.00 -30.21
C GLN A 366 -21.22 -0.85 -29.96
N GLN A 367 -21.39 -1.98 -29.26
CA GLN A 367 -20.31 -2.94 -29.07
C GLN A 367 -20.02 -3.71 -30.38
N ILE A 368 -18.75 -3.82 -30.75
CA ILE A 368 -18.29 -4.44 -31.99
C ILE A 368 -18.08 -5.94 -31.79
N ASN A 369 -17.38 -6.33 -30.73
CA ASN A 369 -17.10 -7.73 -30.41
C ASN A 369 -18.27 -8.35 -29.65
N THR A 370 -18.71 -9.54 -30.06
CA THR A 370 -19.76 -10.28 -29.35
C THR A 370 -19.24 -10.96 -28.08
N ASN A 371 -17.98 -11.38 -28.10
CA ASN A 371 -17.29 -12.02 -26.98
C ASN A 371 -16.12 -11.15 -26.57
N LEU A 372 -15.82 -11.09 -25.26
CA LEU A 372 -14.65 -10.42 -24.70
C LEU A 372 -13.37 -10.91 -25.40
N ILE A 373 -12.51 -9.97 -25.75
CA ILE A 373 -11.20 -10.27 -26.33
C ILE A 373 -10.27 -10.57 -25.16
N LEU A 374 -10.15 -11.86 -24.82
CA LEU A 374 -9.43 -12.31 -23.62
C LEU A 374 -7.95 -11.94 -23.64
N SER A 375 -7.45 -11.54 -22.49
CA SER A 375 -6.02 -11.35 -22.25
C SER A 375 -5.28 -12.68 -22.16
N PRO A 376 -4.12 -12.82 -22.84
CA PRO A 376 -3.36 -14.07 -22.87
C PRO A 376 -2.77 -14.42 -21.49
N GLU A 377 -2.46 -13.41 -20.69
CA GLU A 377 -2.08 -13.48 -19.28
C GLU A 377 -2.99 -12.52 -18.50
N MET A 378 -3.23 -12.78 -17.22
CA MET A 378 -4.08 -11.93 -16.36
C MET A 378 -3.31 -10.71 -15.89
N SER A 379 -2.07 -10.94 -15.46
CA SER A 379 -1.13 -9.91 -15.08
C SER A 379 0.07 -10.00 -16.00
N SER A 380 0.32 -8.94 -16.75
CA SER A 380 1.49 -8.77 -17.59
C SER A 380 2.14 -7.44 -17.27
N LEU A 381 3.41 -7.48 -16.91
CA LEU A 381 4.29 -6.31 -16.90
C LEU A 381 5.09 -6.21 -18.19
N ARG A 382 4.69 -6.92 -19.25
CA ARG A 382 5.24 -6.81 -20.61
C ARG A 382 4.22 -6.21 -21.55
N ALA A 383 4.72 -5.64 -22.64
CA ALA A 383 3.90 -5.24 -23.75
C ALA A 383 3.18 -6.45 -24.36
N VAL A 384 1.85 -6.38 -24.44
CA VAL A 384 1.01 -7.40 -25.07
C VAL A 384 0.34 -6.79 -26.29
N ASP A 385 0.57 -7.41 -27.46
CA ASP A 385 -0.04 -6.99 -28.72
C ASP A 385 -1.37 -7.70 -28.96
N TYR A 386 -2.38 -6.92 -29.34
CA TYR A 386 -3.71 -7.39 -29.68
C TYR A 386 -4.10 -6.96 -31.09
N SER A 387 -4.94 -7.79 -31.72
CA SER A 387 -5.48 -7.53 -33.04
C SER A 387 -6.88 -8.11 -33.15
N TYR A 388 -7.82 -7.31 -33.67
CA TYR A 388 -9.19 -7.73 -33.92
C TYR A 388 -9.71 -7.14 -35.23
N SER A 389 -10.47 -7.90 -36.02
CA SER A 389 -11.04 -7.43 -37.29
C SER A 389 -12.56 -7.65 -37.30
N ALA A 390 -13.31 -6.63 -37.70
CA ALA A 390 -14.77 -6.70 -37.80
C ALA A 390 -15.34 -5.85 -38.94
N GLU A 391 -16.57 -6.18 -39.36
CA GLU A 391 -17.36 -5.40 -40.32
C GLU A 391 -18.41 -4.58 -39.56
N PHE A 392 -18.35 -3.26 -39.65
CA PHE A 392 -19.33 -2.32 -39.06
C PHE A 392 -19.26 -0.97 -39.78
N SER A 393 -20.13 -0.03 -39.40
CA SER A 393 -20.14 1.35 -39.91
C SER A 393 -19.88 2.35 -38.79
N GLY A 394 -18.90 3.24 -38.96
CA GLY A 394 -18.58 4.32 -38.03
C GLY A 394 -17.11 4.72 -38.12
N ASP A 395 -16.78 5.92 -37.65
CA ASP A 395 -15.43 6.51 -37.75
C ASP A 395 -14.80 6.80 -36.39
N VAL A 396 -15.52 6.52 -35.29
CA VAL A 396 -15.10 6.81 -33.91
C VAL A 396 -15.24 5.55 -33.06
N PHE A 397 -14.17 5.20 -32.34
CA PHE A 397 -14.05 3.95 -31.59
C PHE A 397 -13.69 4.18 -30.14
N TYR A 398 -14.02 3.19 -29.31
CA TYR A 398 -13.61 3.12 -27.92
C TYR A 398 -13.13 1.71 -27.62
N ILE A 399 -12.17 1.59 -26.70
CA ILE A 399 -11.77 0.32 -26.10
C ILE A 399 -12.17 0.34 -24.64
N GLU A 400 -12.69 -0.75 -24.12
CA GLU A 400 -13.07 -0.90 -22.73
C GLU A 400 -12.29 -2.06 -22.13
N ASP A 401 -11.50 -1.76 -21.12
CA ASP A 401 -10.76 -2.73 -20.32
C ASP A 401 -11.73 -3.39 -19.34
N VAL A 402 -11.53 -4.68 -19.03
CA VAL A 402 -12.40 -5.45 -18.14
C VAL A 402 -11.52 -6.30 -17.22
N ASP A 403 -11.58 -6.10 -15.90
CA ASP A 403 -10.79 -6.87 -14.93
C ASP A 403 -11.45 -8.19 -14.50
N VAL A 404 -10.75 -8.97 -13.67
CA VAL A 404 -11.26 -10.22 -13.07
C VAL A 404 -12.42 -10.01 -12.11
N PHE A 405 -12.70 -8.77 -11.70
CA PHE A 405 -13.77 -8.38 -10.79
C PHE A 405 -15.03 -7.91 -11.53
N GLY A 406 -14.99 -7.86 -12.87
CA GLY A 406 -16.09 -7.35 -13.69
C GLY A 406 -16.15 -5.84 -13.81
N LYS A 407 -15.18 -5.11 -13.22
CA LYS A 407 -15.08 -3.66 -13.38
C LYS A 407 -14.55 -3.33 -14.76
N THR A 408 -15.02 -2.21 -15.30
CA THR A 408 -14.68 -1.80 -16.66
C THR A 408 -14.16 -0.37 -16.72
N LYS A 409 -13.30 -0.10 -17.71
CA LYS A 409 -12.82 1.26 -17.99
C LYS A 409 -12.76 1.51 -19.48
N ARG A 410 -13.63 2.40 -19.97
CA ARG A 410 -13.67 2.79 -21.38
C ARG A 410 -12.69 3.93 -21.69
N ARG A 411 -12.01 3.83 -22.83
CA ARG A 411 -11.04 4.79 -23.35
C ARG A 411 -11.37 5.16 -24.79
N GLY A 412 -11.05 6.39 -25.17
CA GLY A 412 -11.39 6.98 -26.47
C GLY A 412 -11.88 8.42 -26.28
N PRO A 413 -12.44 9.05 -27.32
CA PRO A 413 -12.67 8.52 -28.66
C PRO A 413 -11.40 8.34 -29.50
N PHE A 414 -11.33 7.28 -30.30
CA PHE A 414 -10.29 7.00 -31.29
C PHE A 414 -10.84 7.10 -32.72
N ALA A 415 -10.26 7.96 -33.54
CA ALA A 415 -10.70 8.17 -34.92
C ALA A 415 -10.13 7.12 -35.89
N LEU A 416 -10.94 6.70 -36.87
CA LEU A 416 -10.52 5.82 -37.95
C LEU A 416 -9.37 6.42 -38.77
N GLY A 417 -8.33 5.61 -39.00
CA GLY A 417 -7.14 6.01 -39.76
C GLY A 417 -6.15 6.87 -38.97
N GLN A 418 -6.38 7.07 -37.66
CA GLN A 418 -5.40 7.69 -36.75
C GLN A 418 -4.78 6.64 -35.82
N ALA A 419 -3.52 6.85 -35.49
CA ALA A 419 -2.78 6.09 -34.51
C ALA A 419 -2.59 6.95 -33.25
N TYR A 420 -2.81 6.35 -32.09
CA TYR A 420 -2.70 6.98 -30.78
C TYR A 420 -1.64 6.25 -29.95
N GLY A 421 -0.87 7.01 -29.18
CA GLY A 421 0.26 6.48 -28.43
C GLY A 421 1.40 5.98 -29.33
N ARG A 422 2.29 5.15 -28.75
CA ARG A 422 3.44 4.55 -29.43
C ARG A 422 3.63 3.12 -28.95
N GLN A 423 3.86 2.21 -29.89
CA GLN A 423 4.32 0.86 -29.54
C GLN A 423 5.67 0.98 -28.83
N SER A 424 5.80 0.28 -27.70
CA SER A 424 7.04 0.17 -26.96
C SER A 424 7.85 -1.00 -27.53
N ILE A 425 9.17 -0.81 -27.67
CA ILE A 425 10.09 -1.91 -27.98
C ILE A 425 10.84 -2.23 -26.70
N GLU A 426 10.64 -3.45 -26.21
CA GLU A 426 11.37 -3.95 -25.04
C GLU A 426 12.75 -4.41 -25.48
N THR A 427 13.81 -3.85 -24.89
CA THR A 427 15.19 -4.26 -25.16
C THR A 427 15.52 -5.51 -24.35
N PRO A 428 15.72 -6.68 -25.00
CA PRO A 428 15.95 -7.92 -24.26
C PRO A 428 17.29 -7.94 -23.54
N ILE A 429 17.34 -8.55 -22.36
CA ILE A 429 18.58 -8.73 -21.60
C ILE A 429 19.44 -9.81 -22.27
N ASP A 430 20.73 -9.54 -22.50
CA ASP A 430 21.69 -10.54 -23.01
C ASP A 430 22.21 -11.44 -21.87
N TRP A 431 21.35 -12.33 -21.39
CA TRP A 431 21.71 -13.28 -20.35
C TRP A 431 22.85 -14.21 -20.76
N ALA A 432 23.02 -14.50 -22.05
CA ALA A 432 24.10 -15.36 -22.50
C ALA A 432 25.48 -14.71 -22.26
N ALA A 433 25.62 -13.41 -22.55
CA ALA A 433 26.84 -12.66 -22.24
C ALA A 433 27.07 -12.52 -20.74
N ILE A 434 26.03 -12.18 -19.97
CA ILE A 434 26.09 -12.06 -18.51
C ILE A 434 26.52 -13.38 -17.86
N ASN A 435 25.89 -14.50 -18.23
CA ASN A 435 26.25 -15.84 -17.76
C ASN A 435 27.70 -16.19 -18.11
N ALA A 436 28.16 -15.83 -19.31
CA ALA A 436 29.54 -16.11 -19.71
C ALA A 436 30.56 -15.38 -18.82
N GLU A 437 30.30 -14.11 -18.49
CA GLU A 437 31.13 -13.32 -17.57
C GLU A 437 31.07 -13.88 -16.14
N HIS A 438 29.86 -14.10 -15.61
CA HIS A 438 29.63 -14.64 -14.27
C HIS A 438 30.33 -15.99 -14.09
N ASN A 439 30.13 -16.93 -15.03
CA ASN A 439 30.72 -18.26 -14.96
C ASN A 439 32.26 -18.21 -15.02
N ALA A 440 32.84 -17.30 -15.83
CA ALA A 440 34.29 -17.14 -15.90
C ALA A 440 34.87 -16.64 -14.56
N LYS A 441 34.25 -15.62 -13.96
CA LYS A 441 34.66 -15.07 -12.66
C LYS A 441 34.45 -16.06 -11.51
N THR A 442 33.32 -16.77 -11.50
CA THR A 442 33.03 -17.82 -10.53
C THR A 442 34.05 -18.96 -10.62
N ALA A 443 34.44 -19.39 -11.84
CA ALA A 443 35.47 -20.40 -12.02
C ALA A 443 36.84 -19.96 -11.49
N GLU A 444 37.22 -18.70 -11.70
CA GLU A 444 38.46 -18.12 -11.15
C GLU A 444 38.45 -18.09 -9.61
N ARG A 445 37.36 -17.59 -9.01
CA ARG A 445 37.18 -17.59 -7.55
C ARG A 445 37.19 -19.00 -6.97
N HIS A 446 36.53 -19.96 -7.63
CA HIS A 446 36.53 -21.35 -7.19
C HIS A 446 37.94 -21.95 -7.22
N ALA A 447 38.70 -21.74 -8.30
CA ALA A 447 40.07 -22.22 -8.38
C ALA A 447 40.93 -21.70 -7.21
N ALA A 448 40.85 -20.40 -6.91
CA ALA A 448 41.55 -19.79 -5.77
C ALA A 448 41.05 -20.34 -4.41
N GLY A 449 39.74 -20.54 -4.27
CA GLY A 449 39.13 -21.08 -3.04
C GLY A 449 39.59 -22.51 -2.73
N PHE A 450 39.72 -23.37 -3.75
CA PHE A 450 40.23 -24.74 -3.56
C PHE A 450 41.71 -24.76 -3.13
N ASP A 451 42.54 -23.85 -3.64
CA ASP A 451 43.93 -23.70 -3.18
C ASP A 451 44.01 -23.32 -1.68
N VAL A 452 43.10 -22.44 -1.23
CA VAL A 452 42.98 -22.07 0.19
C VAL A 452 42.52 -23.25 1.03
N ALA A 453 41.48 -23.97 0.59
CA ALA A 453 40.97 -25.16 1.28
C ALA A 453 42.06 -26.25 1.40
N GLN A 454 42.82 -26.50 0.33
CA GLN A 454 43.93 -27.45 0.33
C GLN A 454 45.05 -27.04 1.29
N THR A 455 45.35 -25.74 1.37
CA THR A 455 46.34 -25.18 2.32
C THR A 455 45.88 -25.37 3.77
N ARG A 456 44.59 -25.20 4.06
CA ARG A 456 44.01 -25.48 5.40
C ARG A 456 44.18 -26.94 5.79
N VAL A 457 43.90 -27.88 4.88
CA VAL A 457 44.12 -29.32 5.13
C VAL A 457 45.58 -29.60 5.50
N GLN A 458 46.54 -29.00 4.79
CA GLN A 458 47.98 -29.17 5.07
C GLN A 458 48.39 -28.57 6.42
N ASN A 459 47.67 -27.56 6.90
CA ASN A 459 47.93 -26.83 8.15
C ASN A 459 46.98 -27.20 9.31
N ALA A 460 46.16 -28.25 9.17
CA ALA A 460 45.07 -28.59 10.11
C ALA A 460 45.49 -28.71 11.59
N ALA A 461 46.78 -28.95 11.88
CA ALA A 461 47.32 -28.95 13.24
C ALA A 461 47.41 -27.55 13.90
N ASN A 462 47.34 -26.47 13.12
CA ASN A 462 47.50 -25.08 13.56
C ASN A 462 46.29 -24.19 13.25
N ASP A 463 45.44 -24.57 12.29
CA ASP A 463 44.25 -23.81 11.87
C ASP A 463 43.13 -24.80 11.44
N SER A 464 42.25 -25.13 12.38
CA SER A 464 41.12 -26.05 12.17
C SER A 464 39.76 -25.35 12.20
N SER A 465 39.73 -24.01 12.30
CA SER A 465 38.54 -23.26 12.77
C SER A 465 37.58 -22.81 11.67
N GLY A 466 37.69 -23.32 10.44
CA GLY A 466 36.83 -22.89 9.33
C GLY A 466 36.51 -23.98 8.32
N PRO A 467 35.42 -23.78 7.55
CA PRO A 467 34.99 -24.74 6.54
C PRO A 467 36.02 -24.88 5.41
N LEU A 468 36.06 -26.07 4.82
CA LEU A 468 36.87 -26.42 3.66
C LEU A 468 36.06 -26.28 2.37
N LEU A 469 34.88 -26.91 2.33
CA LEU A 469 33.97 -26.91 1.19
C LEU A 469 32.54 -26.57 1.64
N THR A 470 31.75 -26.00 0.74
CA THR A 470 30.30 -26.07 0.81
C THR A 470 29.79 -27.26 -0.02
N LEU A 471 28.68 -27.80 0.41
CA LEU A 471 28.01 -28.99 -0.11
C LEU A 471 26.56 -28.59 -0.42
N GLY A 472 26.28 -28.29 -1.68
CA GLY A 472 24.93 -27.94 -2.14
C GLY A 472 24.03 -29.17 -2.24
N VAL A 473 22.85 -29.10 -1.63
CA VAL A 473 21.86 -30.17 -1.53
C VAL A 473 20.53 -29.67 -2.11
N SER A 474 20.22 -30.08 -3.33
CA SER A 474 18.97 -29.73 -4.03
C SER A 474 17.89 -30.83 -3.95
N GLN A 475 18.24 -31.98 -3.36
CA GLN A 475 17.29 -33.07 -3.13
C GLN A 475 17.44 -33.61 -1.71
N THR A 476 16.34 -33.78 -0.97
CA THR A 476 16.37 -34.46 0.33
C THR A 476 16.70 -35.94 0.16
N GLY A 477 17.76 -36.44 0.80
CA GLY A 477 18.18 -37.83 0.65
C GLY A 477 19.53 -38.16 1.29
N LEU A 478 20.04 -39.36 0.98
CA LEU A 478 21.31 -39.85 1.50
C LEU A 478 22.45 -39.56 0.52
N TYR A 479 23.39 -38.73 0.95
CA TYR A 479 24.52 -38.27 0.15
C TYR A 479 25.79 -39.03 0.49
N ARG A 480 26.66 -39.19 -0.51
CA ARG A 480 28.02 -39.71 -0.34
C ARG A 480 29.05 -38.84 -1.06
N VAL A 481 30.02 -38.37 -0.31
CA VAL A 481 31.20 -37.66 -0.81
C VAL A 481 32.40 -38.60 -0.77
N THR A 482 32.87 -39.04 -1.94
CA THR A 482 34.00 -39.98 -2.05
C THR A 482 35.34 -39.25 -2.09
N HIS A 483 36.44 -39.95 -1.76
CA HIS A 483 37.80 -39.42 -1.96
C HIS A 483 38.03 -38.95 -3.40
N ALA A 484 37.57 -39.71 -4.39
CA ALA A 484 37.69 -39.36 -5.80
C ALA A 484 36.92 -38.07 -6.15
N ALA A 485 35.73 -37.87 -5.58
CA ALA A 485 34.93 -36.66 -5.80
C ALA A 485 35.60 -35.41 -5.20
N LEU A 486 36.15 -35.53 -3.97
CA LEU A 486 36.92 -34.45 -3.34
C LEU A 486 38.16 -34.10 -4.17
N LEU A 487 38.91 -35.11 -4.62
CA LEU A 487 40.11 -34.89 -5.43
C LEU A 487 39.77 -34.25 -6.78
N ALA A 488 38.66 -34.65 -7.41
CA ALA A 488 38.17 -34.04 -8.65
C ALA A 488 37.73 -32.59 -8.46
N ALA A 489 37.18 -32.25 -7.29
CA ALA A 489 36.87 -30.87 -6.92
C ALA A 489 38.13 -30.04 -6.60
N GLY A 490 39.26 -30.68 -6.28
CA GLY A 490 40.53 -30.00 -5.98
C GLY A 490 40.97 -30.08 -4.52
N LEU A 491 40.33 -30.93 -3.70
CA LEU A 491 40.65 -31.13 -2.29
C LEU A 491 41.13 -32.57 -2.01
N ASP A 492 42.36 -32.72 -1.51
CA ASP A 492 42.89 -34.00 -1.05
C ASP A 492 42.93 -34.07 0.48
N LEU A 493 42.03 -34.88 1.06
CA LEU A 493 41.97 -35.18 2.49
C LEU A 493 42.87 -36.35 2.92
N SER A 494 43.65 -36.94 2.01
CA SER A 494 44.47 -38.13 2.32
C SER A 494 45.36 -37.94 3.55
N GLY A 495 45.25 -38.86 4.50
CA GLY A 495 46.01 -38.82 5.76
C GLY A 495 45.36 -38.02 6.88
N SER A 496 44.27 -37.30 6.62
CA SER A 496 43.49 -36.61 7.65
C SER A 496 42.85 -37.61 8.62
N SER A 497 42.77 -37.27 9.90
CA SER A 497 42.12 -38.09 10.92
C SER A 497 40.63 -38.22 10.64
N LEU A 498 40.09 -39.45 10.68
CA LEU A 498 38.65 -39.67 10.55
C LEU A 498 37.86 -39.07 11.72
N ALA A 499 38.49 -38.79 12.86
CA ALA A 499 37.83 -38.18 14.01
C ALA A 499 37.60 -36.68 13.85
N ASP A 500 38.34 -36.03 12.96
CA ASP A 500 38.27 -34.58 12.77
C ASP A 500 37.31 -34.20 11.63
N ILE A 501 37.01 -35.12 10.72
CA ILE A 501 36.07 -34.87 9.62
C ILE A 501 34.66 -34.63 10.19
N ALA A 502 34.05 -33.52 9.79
CA ALA A 502 32.72 -33.10 10.21
C ALA A 502 31.95 -32.45 9.06
N ILE A 503 30.62 -32.56 9.08
CA ILE A 503 29.73 -31.75 8.26
C ILE A 503 28.85 -30.94 9.22
N ALA A 504 28.56 -29.68 8.89
CA ALA A 504 27.67 -28.83 9.64
C ALA A 504 26.69 -28.10 8.70
N GLN A 505 25.49 -27.78 9.21
CA GLN A 505 24.57 -26.82 8.62
C GLN A 505 24.59 -25.58 9.51
N GLY A 506 25.17 -24.48 9.01
CA GLY A 506 25.53 -23.34 9.84
C GLY A 506 26.46 -23.79 10.98
N THR A 507 26.04 -23.56 12.22
CA THR A 507 26.78 -23.98 13.42
C THR A 507 26.35 -25.34 13.97
N THR A 508 25.34 -25.98 13.36
CA THR A 508 24.76 -27.24 13.85
C THR A 508 25.51 -28.43 13.24
N PRO A 509 26.16 -29.28 14.06
CA PRO A 509 26.80 -30.51 13.59
C PRO A 509 25.79 -31.46 12.95
N VAL A 510 26.11 -31.95 11.75
CA VAL A 510 25.32 -32.98 11.07
C VAL A 510 25.92 -34.35 11.36
N PRO A 511 25.14 -35.33 11.87
CA PRO A 511 25.67 -36.66 12.10
C PRO A 511 26.07 -37.36 10.79
N ILE A 512 27.35 -37.68 10.67
CA ILE A 512 27.91 -38.33 9.48
C ILE A 512 28.44 -39.73 9.76
N ARG A 513 28.58 -40.52 8.70
CA ARG A 513 29.45 -41.70 8.70
C ARG A 513 30.67 -41.41 7.85
N VAL A 514 31.85 -41.66 8.41
CA VAL A 514 33.11 -41.55 7.67
C VAL A 514 33.71 -42.94 7.57
N SER A 515 33.95 -43.41 6.35
CA SER A 515 34.68 -44.65 6.11
C SER A 515 36.16 -44.36 5.93
N GLY A 516 37.00 -45.30 6.32
CA GLY A 516 38.45 -45.22 6.13
C GLY A 516 39.18 -46.36 6.83
N SER A 517 40.46 -46.52 6.52
CA SER A 517 41.29 -47.60 7.07
C SER A 517 42.39 -47.02 7.95
N GLY A 518 42.70 -47.69 9.06
CA GLY A 518 43.75 -47.24 9.99
C GLY A 518 43.47 -45.90 10.70
N GLY A 519 42.22 -45.43 10.74
CA GLY A 519 41.83 -44.19 11.42
C GLY A 519 42.09 -42.91 10.62
N VAL A 520 42.48 -43.02 9.35
CA VAL A 520 42.73 -41.90 8.44
C VAL A 520 41.92 -42.01 7.15
N PHE A 521 41.67 -40.86 6.51
CA PHE A 521 41.02 -40.77 5.20
C PHE A 521 42.01 -41.13 4.09
N GLY A 522 41.56 -41.88 3.08
CA GLY A 522 42.39 -42.34 1.97
C GLY A 522 41.55 -42.74 0.75
N THR A 523 42.14 -43.47 -0.20
CA THR A 523 41.55 -43.69 -1.54
C THR A 523 40.20 -44.39 -1.55
N ASP A 524 39.94 -45.28 -0.58
CA ASP A 524 38.67 -46.02 -0.46
C ASP A 524 37.70 -45.36 0.55
N SER A 525 38.03 -44.15 1.04
CA SER A 525 37.26 -43.43 2.06
C SER A 525 36.14 -42.59 1.43
N PHE A 526 35.08 -42.39 2.21
CA PHE A 526 33.95 -41.55 1.86
C PHE A 526 33.29 -40.99 3.12
N ILE A 527 32.48 -39.96 2.92
CA ILE A 527 31.63 -39.34 3.93
C ILE A 527 30.18 -39.55 3.50
N GLU A 528 29.34 -40.08 4.38
CA GLU A 528 27.89 -40.21 4.17
C GLU A 528 27.13 -39.34 5.17
N PHE A 529 26.10 -38.65 4.69
CA PHE A 529 25.23 -37.82 5.52
C PHE A 529 23.82 -37.73 4.92
N TYR A 530 22.83 -37.50 5.77
CA TYR A 530 21.48 -37.16 5.34
C TYR A 530 21.41 -35.66 5.07
N GLY A 531 21.15 -35.29 3.81
CA GLY A 531 20.99 -33.91 3.39
C GLY A 531 19.51 -33.62 3.14
N GLN A 532 19.06 -32.43 3.51
CA GLN A 532 17.70 -31.95 3.28
C GLN A 532 17.75 -30.76 2.32
N ALA A 533 16.95 -30.80 1.27
CA ALA A 533 16.71 -29.65 0.40
C ALA A 533 15.78 -28.64 1.10
N ILE A 534 15.73 -27.44 0.56
CA ILE A 534 14.78 -26.40 0.91
C ILE A 534 13.91 -26.11 -0.33
N ASP A 535 12.78 -25.46 -0.11
CA ASP A 535 11.88 -25.03 -1.17
C ASP A 535 11.33 -23.66 -0.73
N THR A 536 11.86 -22.61 -1.34
CA THR A 536 11.54 -21.21 -1.04
C THR A 536 11.46 -20.47 -2.37
N LEU A 537 10.86 -19.27 -2.38
CA LEU A 537 10.82 -18.42 -3.58
C LEU A 537 12.22 -18.19 -4.20
N TYR A 538 13.27 -18.18 -3.38
CA TYR A 538 14.62 -17.78 -3.78
C TYR A 538 15.58 -18.96 -4.00
N SER A 539 15.29 -20.13 -3.43
CA SER A 539 16.25 -21.24 -3.44
C SER A 539 15.60 -22.61 -3.22
N LYS A 540 16.02 -23.56 -4.06
CA LYS A 540 15.79 -25.00 -3.93
C LYS A 540 17.01 -25.78 -3.39
N GLU A 541 18.13 -25.10 -3.13
CA GLU A 541 19.39 -25.72 -2.70
C GLU A 541 19.74 -25.32 -1.26
N ASN A 542 19.85 -26.29 -0.36
CA ASN A 542 20.34 -26.07 1.00
C ASN A 542 21.86 -26.24 1.05
N ILE A 543 22.52 -25.49 1.93
CA ILE A 543 23.99 -25.46 2.00
C ILE A 543 24.50 -26.10 3.30
N TYR A 544 25.39 -27.08 3.13
CA TYR A 544 26.15 -27.70 4.21
C TYR A 544 27.63 -27.39 4.06
N THR A 545 28.41 -27.50 5.14
CA THR A 545 29.86 -27.22 5.13
C THR A 545 30.68 -28.40 5.64
N LEU A 546 31.81 -28.68 4.98
CA LEU A 546 32.77 -29.72 5.34
C LEU A 546 33.91 -29.13 6.17
N HIS A 547 34.26 -29.77 7.30
CA HIS A 547 35.29 -29.29 8.23
C HIS A 547 36.29 -30.40 8.62
N LEU A 548 37.46 -29.98 9.11
CA LEU A 548 38.40 -30.80 9.89
C LEU A 548 38.44 -30.29 11.34
N ASP A 549 37.32 -30.44 12.06
CA ASP A 549 37.14 -30.03 13.44
C ASP A 549 36.44 -31.14 14.26
N ALA A 550 37.18 -31.73 15.21
CA ALA A 550 36.67 -32.78 16.09
C ALA A 550 35.51 -32.33 16.99
N SER A 551 35.34 -31.02 17.25
CA SER A 551 34.23 -30.49 18.04
C SER A 551 32.91 -30.49 17.30
N LEU A 552 32.95 -30.40 15.97
CA LEU A 552 31.79 -30.50 15.07
C LEU A 552 31.56 -31.93 14.55
N ALA A 553 32.44 -32.88 14.89
CA ALA A 553 32.44 -34.24 14.38
C ALA A 553 31.33 -35.13 15.01
N ALA A 554 30.07 -34.84 14.69
CA ALA A 554 28.95 -35.71 15.02
C ALA A 554 29.00 -37.00 14.20
N ARG A 555 28.64 -38.13 14.81
CA ARG A 555 28.61 -39.44 14.13
C ARG A 555 27.20 -40.02 14.15
N ALA A 556 26.74 -40.47 12.99
CA ALA A 556 25.49 -41.21 12.89
C ALA A 556 25.59 -42.49 13.74
N SER A 557 24.57 -42.75 14.56
CA SER A 557 24.48 -44.00 15.33
C SER A 557 24.35 -45.20 14.41
N GLU A 558 24.80 -46.36 14.87
CA GLU A 558 24.58 -47.63 14.19
C GLU A 558 23.59 -48.50 14.98
N ASP A 559 22.66 -49.13 14.28
CA ASP A 559 21.72 -50.11 14.80
C ASP A 559 22.01 -51.45 14.12
N SER A 560 22.26 -52.48 14.93
CA SER A 560 22.58 -53.83 14.47
C SER A 560 21.46 -54.83 14.79
N THR A 561 20.23 -54.35 14.94
CA THR A 561 19.07 -55.21 15.18
C THR A 561 18.80 -56.08 13.94
N PRO A 562 18.74 -57.41 14.07
CA PRO A 562 18.63 -58.31 12.93
C PRO A 562 17.24 -58.23 12.25
N PRO A 563 17.16 -58.51 10.94
CA PRO A 563 15.89 -58.59 10.22
C PRO A 563 15.07 -59.77 10.77
N GLY A 564 13.92 -59.50 11.39
CA GLY A 564 13.04 -60.53 11.98
C GLY A 564 12.98 -60.57 13.51
N GLY A 565 13.57 -59.60 14.21
CA GLY A 565 13.49 -59.47 15.67
C GLY A 565 12.10 -59.16 16.28
N GLY A 566 11.03 -59.01 15.49
CA GLY A 566 9.71 -58.64 16.02
C GLY A 566 8.43 -58.83 15.19
N GLY A 567 8.46 -59.08 13.87
CA GLY A 567 7.22 -59.18 13.07
C GLY A 567 7.39 -59.56 11.59
N THR A 568 6.26 -59.73 10.89
CA THR A 568 6.18 -59.88 9.42
C THR A 568 6.48 -58.54 8.74
N PRO A 569 7.29 -58.49 7.65
CA PRO A 569 7.53 -57.24 6.93
C PRO A 569 6.23 -56.54 6.51
N ALA A 570 6.22 -55.22 6.61
CA ALA A 570 5.12 -54.39 6.12
C ALA A 570 4.88 -54.66 4.62
N ALA A 571 3.61 -54.68 4.22
CA ALA A 571 3.23 -54.97 2.83
C ALA A 571 3.24 -53.73 1.93
N TYR A 572 2.98 -52.56 2.50
CA TYR A 572 2.94 -51.26 1.81
C TYR A 572 3.29 -50.13 2.79
N TYR A 573 3.54 -48.95 2.26
CA TYR A 573 3.52 -47.67 2.98
C TYR A 573 2.67 -46.66 2.19
N MET A 574 2.29 -45.54 2.80
CA MET A 574 1.58 -44.48 2.07
C MET A 574 2.61 -43.56 1.39
N GLU A 575 2.68 -43.61 0.07
CA GLU A 575 3.44 -42.65 -0.75
C GLU A 575 2.55 -41.45 -1.05
N THR A 576 3.08 -40.24 -0.89
CA THR A 576 2.44 -39.00 -1.34
C THR A 576 3.21 -38.47 -2.54
N LEU A 577 2.55 -38.34 -3.68
CA LEU A 577 3.03 -37.59 -4.84
C LEU A 577 2.48 -36.17 -4.75
N SER A 578 3.34 -35.17 -4.90
CA SER A 578 2.96 -33.78 -5.18
C SER A 578 3.58 -33.39 -6.54
N LEU A 579 2.76 -32.86 -7.43
CA LEU A 579 3.10 -32.49 -8.81
C LEU A 579 2.57 -31.06 -9.06
N GLY A 580 3.16 -30.37 -10.01
CA GLY A 580 2.88 -28.97 -10.33
C GLY A 580 4.20 -28.31 -10.70
N ASP A 581 4.23 -27.62 -11.84
CA ASP A 581 5.41 -26.92 -12.32
C ASP A 581 5.17 -25.41 -12.19
N ASP A 582 6.17 -24.61 -11.81
CA ASP A 582 6.05 -23.14 -11.68
C ASP A 582 6.01 -22.45 -13.07
N ASN A 583 4.96 -22.67 -13.85
CA ASN A 583 4.92 -22.26 -15.26
C ASN A 583 4.38 -20.83 -15.51
N LYS A 584 3.59 -20.29 -14.57
CA LYS A 584 2.90 -19.00 -14.69
C LYS A 584 3.23 -18.11 -13.51
N TYR A 585 3.60 -16.86 -13.78
CA TYR A 585 3.89 -15.84 -12.77
C TYR A 585 2.76 -14.81 -12.73
N ASP A 586 2.29 -14.47 -11.53
CA ASP A 586 1.28 -13.43 -11.32
C ASP A 586 1.59 -12.57 -10.09
N VAL A 587 1.87 -11.28 -10.34
CA VAL A 587 2.12 -10.28 -9.28
C VAL A 587 0.90 -10.04 -8.38
N ALA A 588 -0.30 -10.38 -8.87
CA ALA A 588 -1.56 -10.25 -8.16
C ALA A 588 -1.95 -11.54 -7.41
N SER A 589 -1.08 -12.57 -7.37
CA SER A 589 -1.35 -13.76 -6.56
C SER A 589 -1.43 -13.41 -5.07
N HIS A 590 -2.46 -13.91 -4.39
CA HIS A 590 -2.59 -13.85 -2.92
C HIS A 590 -2.25 -15.19 -2.24
N GLY A 591 -1.70 -16.15 -2.99
CA GLY A 591 -1.19 -17.41 -2.44
C GLY A 591 0.20 -17.27 -1.81
N ASP A 592 0.76 -18.39 -1.35
CA ASP A 592 2.12 -18.43 -0.78
C ASP A 592 3.24 -18.19 -1.82
N SER A 593 2.89 -18.29 -3.11
CA SER A 593 3.79 -18.13 -4.25
C SER A 593 3.14 -17.28 -5.34
N PRO A 594 3.93 -16.46 -6.08
CA PRO A 594 3.46 -15.84 -7.31
C PRO A 594 3.43 -16.81 -8.50
N TRP A 595 3.92 -18.04 -8.32
CA TRP A 595 3.98 -19.07 -9.34
C TRP A 595 2.85 -20.10 -9.20
N TYR A 596 2.33 -20.56 -10.33
CA TYR A 596 1.39 -21.68 -10.40
C TYR A 596 1.52 -22.43 -11.74
N ASP A 597 0.97 -23.64 -11.82
CA ASP A 597 1.12 -24.53 -12.98
C ASP A 597 0.28 -24.15 -14.18
N SER A 598 -0.99 -23.85 -13.96
CA SER A 598 -1.96 -23.70 -15.03
C SER A 598 -3.07 -22.72 -14.70
N ARG A 599 -3.59 -22.02 -15.71
CA ARG A 599 -4.83 -21.24 -15.60
C ARG A 599 -5.93 -21.86 -16.44
N LEU A 600 -7.12 -22.00 -15.88
CA LEU A 600 -8.35 -22.30 -16.60
C LEU A 600 -9.26 -21.07 -16.60
N VAL A 601 -9.89 -20.79 -17.74
CA VAL A 601 -10.84 -19.68 -17.92
C VAL A 601 -12.09 -20.24 -18.58
N ALA A 602 -13.18 -20.40 -17.83
CA ALA A 602 -14.50 -20.67 -18.37
C ALA A 602 -15.16 -19.34 -18.77
N TYR A 603 -15.44 -19.20 -20.07
CA TYR A 603 -16.07 -18.01 -20.64
C TYR A 603 -16.92 -18.39 -21.85
N ASN A 604 -18.25 -18.33 -21.70
CA ASN A 604 -19.26 -18.78 -22.68
C ASN A 604 -19.15 -20.25 -23.11
N ASN A 605 -18.19 -20.99 -22.57
CA ASN A 605 -17.97 -22.41 -22.74
C ASN A 605 -17.19 -22.96 -21.53
N PRO A 606 -17.40 -24.25 -21.18
CA PRO A 606 -16.59 -24.93 -20.19
C PRO A 606 -15.10 -24.96 -20.56
N ALA A 607 -14.23 -24.85 -19.55
CA ALA A 607 -12.80 -25.03 -19.68
C ALA A 607 -12.34 -26.30 -18.96
N SER A 608 -11.43 -27.07 -19.54
CA SER A 608 -10.87 -28.25 -18.87
C SER A 608 -9.41 -28.44 -19.18
N LYS A 609 -8.66 -28.96 -18.21
CA LYS A 609 -7.27 -29.37 -18.36
C LYS A 609 -7.06 -30.74 -17.73
N SER A 610 -6.34 -31.60 -18.44
CA SER A 610 -5.99 -32.93 -17.97
C SER A 610 -4.52 -33.01 -17.59
N PHE A 611 -4.27 -33.62 -16.44
CA PHE A 611 -2.97 -33.86 -15.85
C PHE A 611 -2.71 -35.36 -15.73
N THR A 612 -1.45 -35.75 -15.64
CA THR A 612 -1.06 -37.16 -15.45
C THR A 612 -0.54 -37.36 -14.03
N ILE A 613 -1.11 -38.31 -13.31
CA ILE A 613 -0.60 -38.80 -12.02
C ILE A 613 0.10 -40.15 -12.26
N PRO A 614 1.44 -40.20 -12.28
CA PRO A 614 2.19 -41.43 -12.50
C PRO A 614 2.29 -42.23 -11.18
N VAL A 615 1.43 -43.23 -11.05
CA VAL A 615 1.39 -44.13 -9.90
C VAL A 615 2.27 -45.34 -10.18
N ASP A 616 3.15 -45.71 -9.26
CA ASP A 616 4.01 -46.86 -9.41
C ASP A 616 3.97 -47.78 -8.19
N ASN A 617 4.12 -49.08 -8.42
CA ASN A 617 4.14 -50.11 -7.39
C ASN A 617 2.92 -50.07 -6.45
N TYR A 618 1.73 -49.78 -6.96
CA TYR A 618 0.50 -49.64 -6.21
C TYR A 618 -0.03 -50.97 -5.65
N VAL A 619 -0.38 -50.99 -4.36
CA VAL A 619 -0.92 -52.14 -3.64
C VAL A 619 -2.43 -51.99 -3.46
N ALA A 620 -3.18 -52.26 -4.53
CA ALA A 620 -4.64 -52.16 -4.55
C ALA A 620 -5.33 -53.07 -3.50
N GLY A 621 -6.51 -52.63 -3.03
CA GLY A 621 -7.40 -53.41 -2.16
C GLY A 621 -6.96 -53.53 -0.69
N THR A 622 -6.07 -52.63 -0.25
CA THR A 622 -5.57 -52.58 1.13
C THR A 622 -6.19 -51.44 1.91
N VAL A 623 -5.83 -50.21 1.58
CA VAL A 623 -6.38 -48.96 2.10
C VAL A 623 -6.74 -48.02 0.95
N PRO A 624 -7.73 -47.13 1.12
CA PRO A 624 -8.07 -46.15 0.10
C PRO A 624 -6.90 -45.22 -0.20
N ALA A 625 -6.72 -44.86 -1.48
CA ALA A 625 -5.88 -43.74 -1.86
C ALA A 625 -6.66 -42.42 -1.66
N SER A 626 -5.97 -41.29 -1.60
CA SER A 626 -6.58 -39.95 -1.69
C SER A 626 -5.94 -39.13 -2.80
N LEU A 627 -6.69 -38.16 -3.31
CA LEU A 627 -6.26 -37.15 -4.26
C LEU A 627 -6.18 -35.81 -3.51
N GLN A 628 -5.12 -35.06 -3.75
CA GLN A 628 -4.96 -33.67 -3.31
C GLN A 628 -4.86 -32.76 -4.52
N VAL A 629 -5.54 -31.61 -4.49
CA VAL A 629 -5.43 -30.55 -5.51
C VAL A 629 -5.44 -29.20 -4.80
N ALA A 630 -4.44 -28.37 -5.07
CA ALA A 630 -4.40 -26.96 -4.65
C ALA A 630 -4.79 -26.08 -5.85
N LEU A 631 -5.75 -25.20 -5.60
CA LEU A 631 -6.35 -24.29 -6.56
C LEU A 631 -6.21 -22.86 -6.06
N LEU A 632 -6.22 -21.92 -7.00
CA LEU A 632 -6.24 -20.49 -6.76
C LEU A 632 -7.50 -19.94 -7.43
N GLY A 633 -8.39 -19.31 -6.67
CA GLY A 633 -9.40 -18.41 -7.22
C GLY A 633 -8.70 -17.17 -7.76
N LEU A 634 -8.99 -16.83 -9.01
CA LEU A 634 -8.32 -15.75 -9.73
C LEU A 634 -9.31 -14.68 -10.21
N SER A 635 -10.60 -14.84 -9.92
CA SER A 635 -11.65 -13.84 -10.10
C SER A 635 -12.42 -13.64 -8.80
N ALA A 636 -13.08 -12.49 -8.67
CA ALA A 636 -14.06 -12.27 -7.60
C ALA A 636 -15.22 -11.46 -8.19
N LEU A 637 -16.28 -12.14 -8.61
CA LEU A 637 -17.47 -11.54 -9.21
C LEU A 637 -18.60 -11.34 -8.16
N PRO A 638 -19.60 -10.48 -8.44
CA PRO A 638 -20.68 -10.20 -7.47
C PRO A 638 -21.53 -11.43 -7.11
N GLU A 639 -21.64 -12.42 -8.00
CA GLU A 639 -22.34 -13.66 -7.72
C GLU A 639 -21.53 -14.57 -6.79
N THR A 640 -22.13 -15.03 -5.69
CA THR A 640 -21.46 -15.91 -4.72
C THR A 640 -22.14 -17.29 -4.66
N PRO A 641 -21.40 -18.41 -4.78
CA PRO A 641 -19.98 -18.52 -5.15
C PRO A 641 -19.74 -18.24 -6.64
N ASP A 642 -18.57 -17.70 -7.00
CA ASP A 642 -18.18 -17.42 -8.39
C ASP A 642 -17.27 -18.47 -9.05
N HIS A 643 -16.78 -19.47 -8.29
CA HIS A 643 -16.01 -20.59 -8.81
C HIS A 643 -16.76 -21.92 -8.70
N HIS A 644 -16.76 -22.71 -9.77
CA HIS A 644 -17.24 -24.10 -9.77
C HIS A 644 -16.25 -25.02 -10.47
N VAL A 645 -15.72 -25.99 -9.73
CA VAL A 645 -14.70 -26.91 -10.21
C VAL A 645 -15.18 -28.35 -10.09
N LEU A 646 -15.22 -29.03 -11.24
CA LEU A 646 -15.41 -30.48 -11.32
C LEU A 646 -14.04 -31.16 -11.43
N VAL A 647 -13.83 -32.18 -10.60
CA VAL A 647 -12.60 -32.95 -10.57
C VAL A 647 -12.91 -34.41 -10.88
N ASP A 648 -12.32 -34.92 -11.95
CA ASP A 648 -12.45 -36.30 -12.42
C ASP A 648 -11.12 -37.05 -12.34
N VAL A 649 -11.18 -38.32 -11.92
CA VAL A 649 -10.08 -39.28 -12.12
C VAL A 649 -10.51 -40.30 -13.16
N GLY A 650 -9.80 -40.36 -14.27
CA GLY A 650 -10.18 -41.12 -15.46
C GLY A 650 -11.47 -40.57 -16.07
N SER A 651 -12.58 -41.25 -15.82
CA SER A 651 -13.93 -40.83 -16.27
C SER A 651 -14.94 -40.80 -15.12
N THR A 652 -14.45 -40.75 -13.88
CA THR A 652 -15.28 -40.79 -12.67
C THR A 652 -15.09 -39.48 -11.92
N ALA A 653 -16.20 -38.77 -11.70
CA ALA A 653 -16.22 -37.58 -10.86
C ALA A 653 -15.88 -37.96 -9.42
N VAL A 654 -14.88 -37.28 -8.86
CA VAL A 654 -14.43 -37.46 -7.46
C VAL A 654 -14.76 -36.28 -6.59
N ALA A 655 -14.84 -35.07 -7.17
CA ALA A 655 -15.29 -33.87 -6.48
C ALA A 655 -16.07 -32.95 -7.43
N ASP A 656 -16.95 -32.18 -6.83
CA ASP A 656 -17.79 -31.14 -7.40
C ASP A 656 -17.81 -30.07 -6.31
N ILE A 657 -17.03 -29.01 -6.51
CA ILE A 657 -16.74 -28.01 -5.48
C ILE A 657 -17.07 -26.62 -5.99
N THR A 658 -17.55 -25.78 -5.09
CA THR A 658 -17.70 -24.35 -5.32
C THR A 658 -16.97 -23.59 -4.23
N PHE A 659 -16.32 -22.49 -4.59
CA PHE A 659 -15.69 -21.57 -3.66
C PHE A 659 -15.79 -20.15 -4.24
N ASP A 660 -15.38 -19.14 -3.47
CA ASP A 660 -15.67 -17.75 -3.78
C ASP A 660 -14.40 -16.90 -3.69
N GLY A 661 -14.24 -15.98 -4.65
CA GLY A 661 -13.25 -14.92 -4.63
C GLY A 661 -11.81 -15.34 -4.91
N VAL A 662 -10.91 -14.34 -4.80
CA VAL A 662 -9.46 -14.51 -5.03
C VAL A 662 -8.80 -15.15 -3.80
N GLU A 663 -8.98 -16.47 -3.65
CA GLU A 663 -8.50 -17.24 -2.50
C GLU A 663 -7.84 -18.57 -2.88
N THR A 664 -6.99 -19.10 -2.00
CA THR A 664 -6.44 -20.46 -2.16
C THR A 664 -7.45 -21.51 -1.70
N TYR A 665 -7.68 -22.56 -2.49
CA TYR A 665 -8.54 -23.69 -2.13
C TYR A 665 -7.78 -25.02 -2.22
N THR A 666 -7.76 -25.80 -1.14
CA THR A 666 -7.20 -27.16 -1.14
C THR A 666 -8.28 -28.22 -1.06
N LEU A 667 -8.36 -29.07 -2.08
CA LEU A 667 -9.18 -30.28 -2.11
C LEU A 667 -8.36 -31.47 -1.60
N ASP A 668 -8.90 -32.21 -0.62
CA ASP A 668 -8.42 -33.55 -0.23
C ASP A 668 -9.61 -34.53 -0.25
N VAL A 669 -9.56 -35.52 -1.14
CA VAL A 669 -10.65 -36.47 -1.35
C VAL A 669 -10.16 -37.92 -1.36
N ALA A 670 -10.79 -38.77 -0.57
CA ALA A 670 -10.58 -40.22 -0.61
C ALA A 670 -11.14 -40.82 -1.90
N LEU A 671 -10.30 -41.58 -2.62
CA LEU A 671 -10.65 -42.25 -3.87
C LEU A 671 -11.29 -43.61 -3.60
N ALA A 672 -12.34 -43.93 -4.36
CA ALA A 672 -12.97 -45.25 -4.32
C ALA A 672 -11.98 -46.35 -4.75
N GLU A 673 -12.14 -47.55 -4.18
CA GLU A 673 -11.29 -48.70 -4.51
C GLU A 673 -11.34 -49.00 -6.01
N GLY A 674 -10.15 -49.15 -6.62
CA GLY A 674 -9.99 -49.45 -8.04
C GLY A 674 -10.09 -48.25 -8.99
N LEU A 675 -10.27 -47.03 -8.47
CA LEU A 675 -10.27 -45.82 -9.29
C LEU A 675 -8.86 -45.41 -9.73
N LEU A 676 -7.91 -45.43 -8.79
CA LEU A 676 -6.48 -45.30 -9.08
C LEU A 676 -5.93 -46.65 -9.57
N ALA A 677 -5.09 -46.62 -10.62
CA ALA A 677 -4.46 -47.80 -11.20
C ALA A 677 -2.93 -47.66 -11.25
N GLU A 678 -2.24 -48.80 -11.38
CA GLU A 678 -0.80 -48.81 -11.67
C GLU A 678 -0.52 -48.12 -13.02
N GLY A 679 0.47 -47.23 -13.06
CA GLY A 679 0.88 -46.47 -14.23
C GLY A 679 0.28 -45.06 -14.29
N ALA A 680 0.07 -44.57 -15.50
CA ALA A 680 -0.46 -43.22 -15.73
C ALA A 680 -1.97 -43.17 -15.44
N ASN A 681 -2.37 -42.30 -14.53
CA ASN A 681 -3.76 -41.95 -14.26
C ASN A 681 -4.05 -40.54 -14.75
N THR A 682 -5.23 -40.30 -15.31
CA THR A 682 -5.62 -38.96 -15.78
C THR A 682 -6.44 -38.26 -14.71
N LEU A 683 -5.98 -37.12 -14.24
CA LEU A 683 -6.75 -36.15 -13.48
C LEU A 683 -7.31 -35.13 -14.48
N THR A 684 -8.60 -34.81 -14.44
CA THR A 684 -9.16 -33.72 -15.23
C THR A 684 -9.83 -32.73 -14.30
N ILE A 685 -9.46 -31.46 -14.43
CA ILE A 685 -10.06 -30.33 -13.73
C ILE A 685 -10.88 -29.57 -14.77
N THR A 686 -12.15 -29.30 -14.47
CA THR A 686 -13.10 -28.65 -15.38
C THR A 686 -13.83 -27.53 -14.68
N LEU A 687 -13.87 -26.36 -15.31
CA LEU A 687 -14.78 -25.27 -15.00
C LEU A 687 -16.00 -25.41 -15.94
N PRO A 688 -17.19 -25.75 -15.43
CA PRO A 688 -18.32 -26.16 -16.25
C PRO A 688 -19.13 -25.02 -16.87
N ASP A 689 -18.85 -23.75 -16.51
CA ASP A 689 -19.56 -22.56 -17.04
C ASP A 689 -21.08 -22.61 -16.80
N ASP A 690 -21.51 -22.94 -15.57
CA ASP A 690 -22.92 -23.15 -15.20
C ASP A 690 -23.43 -22.30 -14.01
N LEU A 691 -22.58 -21.44 -13.45
CA LEU A 691 -22.94 -20.54 -12.35
C LEU A 691 -23.71 -19.29 -12.82
N GLY A 692 -23.66 -18.99 -14.12
CA GLY A 692 -24.26 -17.76 -14.68
C GLY A 692 -23.46 -16.50 -14.40
N VAL A 693 -22.23 -16.64 -13.90
CA VAL A 693 -21.23 -15.57 -13.77
C VAL A 693 -20.65 -15.16 -15.13
N LEU A 694 -20.02 -13.99 -15.20
CA LEU A 694 -19.41 -13.48 -16.44
C LEU A 694 -18.28 -14.40 -16.94
N TRP A 695 -17.45 -14.90 -16.02
CA TRP A 695 -16.37 -15.86 -16.25
C TRP A 695 -16.01 -16.54 -14.92
N ASP A 696 -15.44 -17.73 -15.01
CA ASP A 696 -14.85 -18.44 -13.87
C ASP A 696 -13.36 -18.67 -14.18
N VAL A 697 -12.48 -18.14 -13.33
CA VAL A 697 -11.03 -18.18 -13.53
C VAL A 697 -10.34 -18.85 -12.36
N VAL A 698 -9.75 -20.01 -12.62
CA VAL A 698 -9.08 -20.81 -11.58
C VAL A 698 -7.67 -21.17 -12.00
N GLY A 699 -6.71 -20.89 -11.13
CA GLY A 699 -5.35 -21.39 -11.17
C GLY A 699 -5.28 -22.80 -10.57
N VAL A 700 -4.49 -23.67 -11.18
CA VAL A 700 -4.04 -24.93 -10.58
C VAL A 700 -2.61 -24.70 -10.13
N ASP A 701 -2.39 -24.77 -8.83
CA ASP A 701 -1.07 -24.66 -8.22
C ASP A 701 -0.38 -26.03 -8.25
N SER A 702 -0.90 -26.97 -7.47
CA SER A 702 -0.35 -28.31 -7.34
C SER A 702 -1.43 -29.39 -7.30
N TYR A 703 -1.07 -30.62 -7.64
CA TYR A 703 -1.96 -31.78 -7.62
C TYR A 703 -1.18 -33.06 -7.33
N GLY A 704 -1.84 -34.04 -6.72
CA GLY A 704 -1.12 -35.18 -6.16
C GLY A 704 -2.03 -36.31 -5.70
N ALA A 705 -1.42 -37.43 -5.35
CA ALA A 705 -2.14 -38.56 -4.78
C ALA A 705 -1.34 -39.20 -3.64
N THR A 706 -2.06 -39.58 -2.58
CA THR A 706 -1.51 -40.40 -1.50
C THR A 706 -2.06 -41.82 -1.63
N TYR A 707 -1.19 -42.83 -1.80
CA TYR A 707 -1.63 -44.21 -2.08
C TYR A 707 -0.74 -45.28 -1.43
N PRO A 708 -1.29 -46.48 -1.13
CA PRO A 708 -0.50 -47.60 -0.65
C PRO A 708 0.46 -48.09 -1.74
N ARG A 709 1.75 -47.86 -1.54
CA ARG A 709 2.84 -48.25 -2.44
C ARG A 709 3.64 -49.40 -1.84
N ALA A 710 4.02 -50.37 -2.66
CA ALA A 710 4.87 -51.48 -2.26
C ALA A 710 6.30 -50.99 -2.01
N PHE A 711 7.03 -51.73 -1.17
CA PHE A 711 8.44 -51.46 -0.91
C PHE A 711 9.32 -51.93 -2.08
N VAL A 712 9.25 -51.23 -3.21
CA VAL A 712 10.07 -51.48 -4.39
C VAL A 712 10.86 -50.23 -4.72
N ALA A 713 12.17 -50.39 -4.92
CA ALA A 713 13.06 -49.31 -5.31
C ALA A 713 12.61 -48.67 -6.64
N LYS A 714 12.73 -47.35 -6.73
CA LYS A 714 12.51 -46.59 -7.95
C LYS A 714 13.62 -46.92 -8.96
N ALA A 715 13.43 -46.52 -10.23
CA ALA A 715 14.35 -46.85 -11.32
C ALA A 715 15.79 -46.31 -11.11
N ASP A 716 15.91 -45.27 -10.29
CA ASP A 716 17.16 -44.67 -9.81
C ASP A 716 17.86 -45.50 -8.72
N GLY A 717 17.34 -46.68 -8.34
CA GLY A 717 17.95 -47.59 -7.39
C GLY A 717 17.78 -47.21 -5.91
N GLN A 718 16.83 -46.33 -5.61
CA GLN A 718 16.60 -45.76 -4.28
C GLN A 718 15.14 -45.95 -3.84
N LEU A 719 14.91 -45.93 -2.53
CA LEU A 719 13.58 -45.82 -1.95
C LEU A 719 13.65 -45.05 -0.63
N THR A 720 12.86 -43.98 -0.54
CA THR A 720 12.62 -43.26 0.71
C THR A 720 11.15 -43.41 1.09
N PHE A 721 10.87 -43.73 2.36
CA PHE A 721 9.49 -43.90 2.82
C PHE A 721 9.32 -43.58 4.31
N ASN A 722 8.13 -43.13 4.69
CA ASN A 722 7.74 -42.94 6.09
C ASN A 722 6.97 -44.15 6.59
N ALA A 723 7.33 -44.68 7.76
CA ALA A 723 6.72 -45.88 8.31
C ALA A 723 6.84 -45.97 9.85
N THR A 724 6.02 -46.85 10.45
CA THR A 724 5.97 -47.09 11.91
C THR A 724 6.24 -48.55 12.29
N GLU A 725 6.38 -49.42 11.31
CA GLU A 725 6.45 -50.86 11.50
C GLU A 725 7.82 -51.30 12.03
N THR A 726 7.89 -52.54 12.52
CA THR A 726 9.09 -53.10 13.16
C THR A 726 9.93 -53.97 12.22
N ALA A 727 9.49 -54.16 10.96
CA ALA A 727 10.21 -54.94 9.96
C ALA A 727 9.84 -54.51 8.53
N PHE A 728 10.84 -54.44 7.65
CA PHE A 728 10.68 -54.05 6.25
C PHE A 728 11.47 -54.98 5.32
N GLN A 729 10.99 -55.09 4.08
CA GLN A 729 11.72 -55.68 2.96
C GLN A 729 11.55 -54.77 1.75
N VAL A 730 12.65 -54.27 1.20
CA VAL A 730 12.66 -53.47 -0.04
C VAL A 730 13.20 -54.31 -1.19
N ASP A 731 12.43 -54.44 -2.26
CA ASP A 731 12.76 -55.21 -3.47
C ASP A 731 13.20 -54.30 -4.62
N GLY A 732 13.67 -54.88 -5.73
CA GLY A 732 13.97 -54.16 -6.97
C GLY A 732 15.29 -53.38 -6.99
N LEU A 733 16.16 -53.58 -6.00
CA LEU A 733 17.42 -52.85 -5.90
C LEU A 733 18.42 -53.34 -6.98
N PRO A 734 19.06 -52.44 -7.75
CA PRO A 734 19.97 -52.83 -8.83
C PRO A 734 21.31 -53.42 -8.34
N GLY A 735 21.77 -53.04 -7.13
CA GLY A 735 23.05 -53.45 -6.55
C GLY A 735 22.93 -54.33 -5.30
N ALA A 736 23.90 -55.24 -5.11
CA ALA A 736 23.99 -56.10 -3.92
C ALA A 736 24.52 -55.36 -2.67
N ALA A 737 25.23 -54.25 -2.87
CA ALA A 737 25.68 -53.40 -1.78
C ALA A 737 24.60 -52.36 -1.50
N ILE A 738 23.96 -52.48 -0.33
CA ILE A 738 22.78 -51.70 0.04
C ILE A 738 23.09 -50.93 1.32
N VAL A 739 22.69 -49.65 1.33
CA VAL A 739 22.84 -48.74 2.45
C VAL A 739 21.43 -48.40 2.96
N VAL A 740 21.21 -48.57 4.26
CA VAL A 740 19.93 -48.27 4.90
C VAL A 740 20.14 -47.32 6.07
N TYR A 741 19.40 -46.22 6.06
CA TYR A 741 19.32 -45.28 7.16
C TYR A 741 17.88 -45.14 7.65
N ARG A 742 17.72 -44.93 8.95
CA ARG A 742 16.47 -44.52 9.59
C ARG A 742 16.69 -43.11 10.14
N VAL A 743 15.82 -42.17 9.81
CA VAL A 743 15.79 -40.80 10.32
C VAL A 743 14.56 -40.68 11.21
N ASP A 744 14.75 -40.33 12.48
CA ASP A 744 13.64 -40.16 13.42
C ASP A 744 12.92 -38.82 13.22
N ALA A 745 11.83 -38.60 13.96
CA ALA A 745 11.05 -37.36 13.91
C ALA A 745 11.84 -36.09 14.30
N ALA A 746 13.00 -36.23 14.96
CA ALA A 746 13.89 -35.12 15.26
C ALA A 746 14.94 -34.89 14.15
N GLY A 747 14.87 -35.62 13.04
CA GLY A 747 15.81 -35.52 11.92
C GLY A 747 17.13 -36.27 12.16
N THR A 748 17.24 -37.12 13.19
CA THR A 748 18.51 -37.77 13.54
C THR A 748 18.72 -39.05 12.72
N PRO A 749 19.78 -39.14 11.89
CA PRO A 749 20.05 -40.32 11.08
C PRO A 749 20.75 -41.43 11.88
N THR A 750 20.23 -42.65 11.79
CA THR A 750 20.82 -43.90 12.31
C THR A 750 21.03 -44.88 11.16
N ARG A 751 22.24 -45.41 11.02
CA ARG A 751 22.57 -46.42 10.01
C ARG A 751 22.17 -47.80 10.48
N LEU A 752 21.42 -48.53 9.66
CA LEU A 752 21.08 -49.93 9.93
C LEU A 752 22.17 -50.82 9.32
N THR A 753 22.79 -51.64 10.16
CA THR A 753 24.01 -52.40 9.80
C THR A 753 23.78 -53.88 9.57
N ASP A 754 22.74 -54.46 10.18
CA ASP A 754 22.33 -55.85 9.95
C ASP A 754 21.20 -55.89 8.91
N VAL A 755 21.58 -55.77 7.63
CA VAL A 755 20.68 -55.83 6.47
C VAL A 755 20.89 -57.16 5.76
N THR A 756 19.84 -57.99 5.68
CA THR A 756 19.89 -59.24 4.93
C THR A 756 19.58 -58.97 3.47
N VAL A 757 20.60 -59.14 2.60
CA VAL A 757 20.46 -58.99 1.15
C VAL A 757 20.31 -60.35 0.49
N THR A 758 19.27 -60.50 -0.33
CA THR A 758 19.02 -61.70 -1.15
C THR A 758 18.73 -61.31 -2.60
N GLY A 759 18.67 -62.30 -3.50
CA GLY A 759 18.39 -62.08 -4.92
C GLY A 759 19.61 -62.22 -5.84
N ALA A 760 19.48 -61.69 -7.05
CA ALA A 760 20.49 -61.76 -8.11
C ALA A 760 20.68 -60.39 -8.80
N ALA A 761 21.72 -60.26 -9.62
CA ALA A 761 22.10 -59.00 -10.26
C ALA A 761 20.91 -58.30 -10.95
N GLY A 762 20.65 -57.04 -10.58
CA GLY A 762 19.55 -56.23 -11.12
C GLY A 762 18.19 -56.42 -10.44
N SER A 763 18.08 -57.24 -9.39
CA SER A 763 16.83 -57.46 -8.64
C SER A 763 17.13 -58.00 -7.23
N TYR A 764 17.85 -57.21 -6.43
CA TYR A 764 18.14 -57.54 -5.03
C TYR A 764 17.01 -57.10 -4.10
N SER A 765 16.92 -57.79 -2.96
CA SER A 765 15.98 -57.52 -1.88
C SER A 765 16.74 -57.26 -0.58
N ALA A 766 16.37 -56.21 0.15
CA ALA A 766 16.97 -55.80 1.42
C ALA A 766 15.95 -55.96 2.56
N ALA A 767 16.20 -56.86 3.50
CA ALA A 767 15.39 -56.99 4.71
C ALA A 767 16.12 -56.38 5.91
N PHE A 768 15.41 -55.58 6.72
CA PHE A 768 15.94 -54.88 7.90
C PHE A 768 14.87 -54.61 8.97
N ALA A 769 15.32 -54.30 10.18
CA ALA A 769 14.45 -53.99 11.32
C ALA A 769 13.95 -52.54 11.25
N GLY A 770 12.69 -52.33 11.65
CA GLY A 770 12.10 -51.01 11.89
C GLY A 770 12.12 -50.64 13.37
N SER A 771 11.95 -49.36 13.69
CA SER A 771 11.91 -48.82 15.06
C SER A 771 10.63 -49.16 15.83
N GLY A 772 9.49 -49.30 15.16
CA GLY A 772 8.17 -49.33 15.82
C GLY A 772 7.56 -47.93 16.06
N ASP A 773 8.33 -46.87 15.80
CA ASP A 773 7.92 -45.46 15.91
C ASP A 773 7.99 -44.80 14.51
N ALA A 774 7.27 -43.69 14.33
CA ALA A 774 7.28 -42.93 13.08
C ALA A 774 8.71 -42.47 12.72
N ALA A 775 9.18 -42.90 11.55
CA ALA A 775 10.50 -42.58 11.04
C ALA A 775 10.52 -42.62 9.50
N THR A 776 11.48 -41.89 8.91
CA THR A 776 11.80 -41.95 7.49
C THR A 776 12.92 -42.97 7.26
N TYR A 777 12.72 -43.91 6.34
CA TYR A 777 13.72 -44.90 5.96
C TYR A 777 14.27 -44.57 4.58
N LEU A 778 15.60 -44.56 4.44
CA LEU A 778 16.32 -44.30 3.21
C LEU A 778 17.06 -45.59 2.81
N VAL A 779 16.67 -46.20 1.69
CA VAL A 779 17.23 -47.48 1.20
C VAL A 779 17.81 -47.29 -0.19
N TYR A 780 19.12 -47.45 -0.30
CA TYR A 780 19.87 -47.11 -1.52
C TYR A 780 20.75 -48.28 -1.94
N SER A 781 20.83 -48.54 -3.25
CA SER A 781 22.00 -49.21 -3.80
C SER A 781 23.21 -48.30 -3.68
N GLU A 782 24.36 -48.83 -3.28
CA GLU A 782 25.54 -48.02 -2.92
C GLU A 782 26.01 -47.07 -4.04
N ASN A 783 25.93 -47.48 -5.31
CA ASN A 783 26.31 -46.66 -6.46
C ASN A 783 25.24 -45.64 -6.89
N HIS A 784 24.13 -45.57 -6.15
CA HIS A 784 22.99 -44.69 -6.42
C HIS A 784 22.77 -43.69 -5.28
N LEU A 785 23.71 -43.56 -4.34
CA LEU A 785 23.71 -42.47 -3.36
C LEU A 785 23.86 -41.11 -4.06
N LEU A 786 23.22 -40.09 -3.51
CA LEU A 786 23.27 -38.74 -4.06
C LEU A 786 24.68 -38.15 -3.89
N THR A 787 25.06 -37.22 -4.77
CA THR A 787 26.33 -36.48 -4.69
C THR A 787 26.02 -34.99 -4.57
N PRO A 788 26.53 -34.28 -3.55
CA PRO A 788 26.24 -32.86 -3.39
C PRO A 788 27.09 -32.03 -4.36
N ALA A 789 26.65 -30.81 -4.64
CA ALA A 789 27.46 -29.84 -5.39
C ALA A 789 28.64 -29.38 -4.51
N LEU A 790 29.87 -29.70 -4.93
CA LEU A 790 31.08 -29.35 -4.18
C LEU A 790 31.61 -27.99 -4.65
N ARG A 791 31.61 -26.99 -3.76
CA ARG A 791 32.20 -25.67 -4.01
C ARG A 791 33.19 -25.36 -2.87
N PRO A 792 34.25 -24.56 -3.10
CA PRO A 792 35.17 -24.21 -2.03
C PRO A 792 34.46 -23.31 -1.03
N ALA A 793 34.67 -23.54 0.27
CA ALA A 793 34.11 -22.68 1.28
C ALA A 793 34.87 -21.35 1.32
N ARG A 794 34.14 -20.26 1.52
CA ARG A 794 34.73 -18.93 1.67
C ARG A 794 35.44 -18.84 3.03
N PRO A 795 36.53 -18.07 3.15
CA PRO A 795 37.07 -17.74 4.46
C PRO A 795 36.05 -16.93 5.26
N THR A 796 35.87 -17.22 6.54
CA THR A 796 35.07 -16.37 7.42
C THR A 796 35.75 -15.02 7.56
N ILE A 797 35.08 -13.97 7.08
CA ILE A 797 35.53 -12.58 7.17
C ILE A 797 34.68 -11.86 8.21
N ASP A 798 35.31 -11.01 9.01
CA ASP A 798 34.60 -10.15 9.94
C ASP A 798 33.86 -9.03 9.20
N ILE A 799 32.55 -9.20 9.06
CA ILE A 799 31.67 -8.25 8.38
C ILE A 799 30.95 -7.31 9.36
N THR A 800 31.11 -7.46 10.67
CA THR A 800 30.36 -6.70 11.69
C THR A 800 31.20 -5.75 12.54
N SER A 801 32.54 -5.85 12.52
CA SER A 801 33.39 -4.88 13.22
C SER A 801 33.80 -3.68 12.35
N GLY A 802 34.26 -2.62 13.02
CA GLY A 802 34.69 -1.36 12.40
C GLY A 802 33.60 -0.30 12.42
N THR A 803 33.80 0.76 11.64
CA THR A 803 32.81 1.82 11.40
C THR A 803 32.55 1.87 9.90
N ALA A 804 31.31 2.10 9.51
CA ALA A 804 30.96 2.36 8.12
C ALA A 804 29.73 3.26 8.06
N ASP A 805 29.95 4.55 7.80
CA ASP A 805 28.85 5.48 7.51
C ASP A 805 28.15 5.07 6.20
N TYR A 806 28.93 4.53 5.25
CA TYR A 806 28.49 4.05 3.95
C TYR A 806 28.86 2.57 3.74
N LEU A 807 27.85 1.70 3.70
CA LEU A 807 27.98 0.26 3.54
C LEU A 807 27.60 -0.14 2.11
N ILE A 808 28.55 -0.70 1.37
CA ILE A 808 28.28 -1.31 0.06
C ILE A 808 28.13 -2.81 0.25
N ILE A 809 26.95 -3.35 -0.07
CA ILE A 809 26.71 -4.79 -0.19
C ILE A 809 26.75 -5.14 -1.68
N ALA A 810 27.76 -5.88 -2.10
CA ALA A 810 28.01 -6.16 -3.51
C ALA A 810 28.10 -7.66 -3.78
N HIS A 811 27.67 -8.08 -4.97
CA HIS A 811 28.07 -9.41 -5.45
C HIS A 811 29.57 -9.43 -5.81
N ALA A 812 30.23 -10.57 -5.61
CA ALA A 812 31.66 -10.77 -5.89
C ALA A 812 32.09 -10.40 -7.31
N ASP A 813 31.17 -10.43 -8.27
CA ASP A 813 31.46 -10.05 -9.67
C ASP A 813 31.73 -8.56 -9.84
N PHE A 814 31.26 -7.71 -8.93
CA PHE A 814 31.33 -6.26 -9.03
C PHE A 814 32.33 -5.64 -8.05
N SER A 815 32.78 -6.41 -7.06
CA SER A 815 33.61 -5.91 -5.96
C SER A 815 34.90 -5.22 -6.43
N ASP A 816 35.60 -5.77 -7.43
CA ASP A 816 36.86 -5.20 -7.94
C ASP A 816 36.67 -3.85 -8.65
N GLY A 817 35.48 -3.58 -9.19
CA GLY A 817 35.17 -2.35 -9.91
C GLY A 817 34.82 -1.17 -9.00
N LEU A 818 34.59 -1.39 -7.71
CA LEU A 818 34.08 -0.37 -6.77
C LEU A 818 35.14 0.63 -6.29
N ALA A 819 36.42 0.38 -6.54
CA ALA A 819 37.50 1.22 -6.01
C ALA A 819 37.35 2.74 -6.28
N PRO A 820 36.88 3.20 -7.47
CA PRO A 820 36.65 4.62 -7.71
C PRO A 820 35.54 5.22 -6.84
N LEU A 821 34.42 4.51 -6.67
CA LEU A 821 33.28 4.94 -5.84
C LEU A 821 33.66 4.97 -4.36
N VAL A 822 34.36 3.93 -3.88
CA VAL A 822 34.90 3.89 -2.51
C VAL A 822 35.81 5.08 -2.24
N ALA A 823 36.73 5.38 -3.16
CA ALA A 823 37.64 6.51 -3.02
C ALA A 823 36.89 7.86 -3.03
N PHE A 824 35.83 7.98 -3.85
CA PHE A 824 34.99 9.18 -3.89
C PHE A 824 34.34 9.48 -2.54
N HIS A 825 33.61 8.53 -1.94
CA HIS A 825 32.98 8.72 -0.64
C HIS A 825 33.98 8.92 0.50
N GLN A 826 35.12 8.21 0.48
CA GLN A 826 36.20 8.44 1.45
C GLN A 826 36.78 9.84 1.37
N ASN A 827 36.91 10.40 0.15
CA ASN A 827 37.34 11.78 -0.04
C ASN A 827 36.28 12.80 0.42
N ASN A 828 35.00 12.41 0.41
CA ASN A 828 33.88 13.18 0.97
C ASN A 828 33.69 12.96 2.48
N GLY A 829 34.62 12.24 3.13
CA GLY A 829 34.67 12.10 4.58
C GLY A 829 33.89 10.92 5.17
N LEU A 830 33.28 10.08 4.34
CA LEU A 830 32.55 8.89 4.79
C LEU A 830 33.51 7.71 5.04
N SER A 831 33.29 6.99 6.13
CA SER A 831 33.89 5.67 6.30
C SER A 831 33.13 4.65 5.47
N VAL A 832 33.83 4.03 4.51
CA VAL A 832 33.23 3.10 3.55
C VAL A 832 33.65 1.67 3.84
N LYS A 833 32.69 0.75 3.90
CA LYS A 833 32.95 -0.70 3.97
C LYS A 833 32.25 -1.40 2.80
N VAL A 834 32.99 -2.26 2.11
CA VAL A 834 32.44 -3.15 1.07
C VAL A 834 32.32 -4.55 1.67
N VAL A 835 31.15 -5.15 1.54
CA VAL A 835 30.83 -6.50 2.00
C VAL A 835 30.28 -7.29 0.82
N ASP A 836 30.83 -8.48 0.62
CA ASP A 836 30.30 -9.41 -0.36
C ASP A 836 29.00 -10.04 0.18
N VAL A 837 27.93 -10.01 -0.61
CA VAL A 837 26.63 -10.55 -0.23
C VAL A 837 26.70 -12.03 0.16
N ALA A 838 27.60 -12.81 -0.44
CA ALA A 838 27.75 -14.22 -0.09
C ALA A 838 28.42 -14.41 1.29
N ASP A 839 29.21 -13.46 1.80
CA ASP A 839 29.70 -13.52 3.19
C ASP A 839 28.56 -13.25 4.20
N ILE A 840 27.52 -12.51 3.78
CA ILE A 840 26.29 -12.31 4.57
C ILE A 840 25.51 -13.62 4.60
N PHE A 841 25.27 -14.26 3.44
CA PHE A 841 24.57 -15.54 3.39
C PHE A 841 25.27 -16.60 4.25
N ASP A 842 26.58 -16.74 4.14
CA ASP A 842 27.37 -17.68 4.94
C ASP A 842 27.18 -17.50 6.46
N GLN A 843 26.98 -16.26 6.93
CA GLN A 843 26.91 -15.91 8.36
C GLN A 843 25.48 -15.81 8.92
N TYR A 844 24.49 -15.45 8.08
CA TYR A 844 23.12 -15.14 8.51
C TYR A 844 22.06 -16.13 8.02
N SER A 845 22.35 -16.91 6.97
CA SER A 845 21.45 -17.96 6.43
C SER A 845 22.14 -19.31 6.24
N ALA A 846 23.30 -19.51 6.87
CA ALA A 846 24.12 -20.72 6.70
C ALA A 846 24.49 -21.02 5.24
N GLY A 847 24.62 -19.98 4.42
CA GLY A 847 24.98 -20.03 3.01
C GLY A 847 23.78 -20.08 2.06
N VAL A 848 22.55 -20.17 2.57
CA VAL A 848 21.34 -20.19 1.74
C VAL A 848 21.13 -18.81 1.09
N PHE A 849 20.83 -18.79 -0.21
CA PHE A 849 20.50 -17.57 -0.94
C PHE A 849 19.10 -17.10 -0.53
N ASP A 850 19.04 -16.11 0.37
CA ASP A 850 17.79 -15.64 0.97
C ASP A 850 17.91 -14.16 1.37
N PRO A 851 17.00 -13.27 0.93
CA PRO A 851 17.02 -11.85 1.30
C PRO A 851 16.89 -11.62 2.82
N ALA A 852 16.27 -12.52 3.58
CA ALA A 852 16.17 -12.39 5.04
C ALA A 852 17.55 -12.30 5.72
N ALA A 853 18.57 -12.90 5.14
CA ALA A 853 19.95 -12.81 5.61
C ALA A 853 20.51 -11.37 5.54
N ILE A 854 20.18 -10.66 4.45
CA ILE A 854 20.61 -9.28 4.23
C ILE A 854 19.94 -8.35 5.24
N LYS A 855 18.62 -8.51 5.46
CA LYS A 855 17.89 -7.76 6.50
C LYS A 855 18.49 -7.99 7.89
N ALA A 856 18.72 -9.26 8.27
CA ALA A 856 19.29 -9.60 9.57
C ALA A 856 20.73 -9.06 9.77
N TYR A 857 21.53 -9.04 8.69
CA TYR A 857 22.84 -8.41 8.70
C TYR A 857 22.76 -6.90 8.89
N LEU A 858 21.90 -6.22 8.13
CA LEU A 858 21.73 -4.77 8.21
C LEU A 858 21.24 -4.32 9.60
N GLN A 859 20.32 -5.05 10.22
CA GLN A 859 19.93 -4.84 11.63
C GLN A 859 21.13 -4.89 12.58
N THR A 860 22.05 -5.84 12.37
CA THR A 860 23.27 -5.95 13.18
C THR A 860 24.27 -4.84 12.87
N ALA A 861 24.47 -4.53 11.58
CA ALA A 861 25.45 -3.56 11.10
C ALA A 861 25.07 -2.13 11.51
N ALA A 862 23.79 -1.76 11.41
CA ALA A 862 23.28 -0.46 11.87
C ALA A 862 23.65 -0.21 13.33
N ALA A 863 23.36 -1.19 14.21
CA ALA A 863 23.62 -1.06 15.64
C ALA A 863 25.11 -1.09 16.02
N SER A 864 25.95 -1.80 15.26
CA SER A 864 27.35 -2.06 15.64
C SER A 864 28.39 -1.18 14.93
N MET A 865 28.08 -0.69 13.73
CA MET A 865 29.01 0.03 12.87
C MET A 865 28.59 1.48 12.56
N GLY A 866 27.37 1.87 12.92
CA GLY A 866 26.84 3.22 12.65
C GLY A 866 26.50 3.44 11.18
N VAL A 867 25.90 2.43 10.53
CA VAL A 867 25.52 2.51 9.11
C VAL A 867 24.40 3.52 8.91
N GLU A 868 24.63 4.48 8.01
CA GLU A 868 23.62 5.45 7.59
C GLU A 868 23.18 5.20 6.15
N TYR A 869 24.13 4.96 5.24
CA TYR A 869 23.88 4.70 3.83
C TYR A 869 24.16 3.25 3.48
N VAL A 870 23.28 2.66 2.68
CA VAL A 870 23.42 1.30 2.15
C VAL A 870 23.30 1.34 0.63
N LEU A 871 24.31 0.85 -0.08
CA LEU A 871 24.25 0.64 -1.53
C LEU A 871 24.29 -0.85 -1.85
N LEU A 872 23.24 -1.35 -2.49
CA LEU A 872 23.21 -2.69 -3.08
C LEU A 872 23.83 -2.67 -4.47
N VAL A 873 24.84 -3.49 -4.75
CA VAL A 873 25.51 -3.57 -6.06
C VAL A 873 25.33 -4.95 -6.65
N GLY A 874 24.28 -5.07 -7.46
CA GLY A 874 23.87 -6.29 -8.15
C GLY A 874 22.40 -6.20 -8.59
N GLY A 875 22.12 -6.64 -9.82
CA GLY A 875 20.77 -6.80 -10.34
C GLY A 875 20.04 -8.01 -9.74
N ASP A 876 18.72 -8.01 -9.90
CA ASP A 876 17.83 -9.07 -9.44
C ASP A 876 16.90 -9.56 -10.58
N THR A 877 16.23 -10.68 -10.34
CA THR A 877 15.22 -11.31 -11.19
C THR A 877 14.17 -12.00 -10.32
N TYR A 878 12.89 -11.93 -10.66
CA TYR A 878 11.85 -12.75 -9.99
C TYR A 878 11.94 -14.24 -10.36
N ASP A 879 12.73 -14.59 -11.39
CA ASP A 879 12.85 -15.93 -11.97
C ASP A 879 14.08 -16.68 -11.41
N TYR A 880 14.13 -16.87 -10.09
CA TYR A 880 15.27 -17.43 -9.36
C TYR A 880 15.63 -18.87 -9.77
N ASP A 881 14.63 -19.67 -10.12
CA ASP A 881 14.79 -21.09 -10.50
C ASP A 881 14.86 -21.32 -12.02
N ASP A 882 14.92 -20.23 -12.83
CA ASP A 882 14.88 -20.28 -14.29
C ASP A 882 13.64 -21.00 -14.85
N ASN A 883 12.49 -20.77 -14.20
CA ASN A 883 11.18 -21.29 -14.59
C ASN A 883 10.77 -20.82 -16.00
N LEU A 884 11.23 -19.64 -16.43
CA LEU A 884 10.99 -19.13 -17.79
C LEU A 884 12.02 -19.61 -18.82
N GLY A 885 13.10 -20.29 -18.40
CA GLY A 885 14.16 -20.79 -19.29
C GLY A 885 14.98 -19.69 -19.97
N LEU A 886 15.11 -18.53 -19.33
CA LEU A 886 15.84 -17.36 -19.83
C LEU A 886 17.33 -17.39 -19.44
N GLY A 887 17.71 -18.24 -18.50
CA GLY A 887 19.02 -18.24 -17.85
C GLY A 887 19.26 -17.00 -17.00
N SER A 888 18.20 -16.45 -16.40
CA SER A 888 18.31 -15.22 -15.60
C SER A 888 19.10 -15.48 -14.30
N ILE A 889 19.83 -14.46 -13.83
CA ILE A 889 20.64 -14.55 -12.60
C ILE A 889 20.26 -13.41 -11.67
N SER A 890 19.95 -13.76 -10.42
CA SER A 890 19.92 -12.79 -9.31
C SER A 890 21.31 -12.69 -8.67
N PHE A 891 21.85 -11.48 -8.62
CA PHE A 891 23.11 -11.21 -7.92
C PHE A 891 22.88 -10.81 -6.47
N ILE A 892 21.80 -10.05 -6.21
CA ILE A 892 21.33 -9.68 -4.87
C ILE A 892 19.79 -9.70 -4.93
N PRO A 893 19.10 -10.60 -4.21
CA PRO A 893 17.65 -10.72 -4.28
C PRO A 893 16.95 -9.46 -3.74
N SER A 894 15.67 -9.29 -4.04
CA SER A 894 14.76 -8.37 -3.37
C SER A 894 13.77 -9.17 -2.52
N PRO A 895 13.36 -8.68 -1.34
CA PRO A 895 12.25 -9.26 -0.62
C PRO A 895 10.94 -8.91 -1.32
N TYR A 896 9.94 -9.79 -1.24
CA TYR A 896 8.61 -9.57 -1.79
C TYR A 896 7.55 -9.44 -0.71
N MET A 897 6.61 -8.52 -0.91
CA MET A 897 5.47 -8.29 -0.01
C MET A 897 4.29 -7.72 -0.80
N SER A 898 3.08 -7.87 -0.24
CA SER A 898 1.90 -7.15 -0.72
C SER A 898 2.00 -5.67 -0.37
N THR A 899 1.70 -4.80 -1.33
CA THR A 899 1.70 -3.33 -1.15
C THR A 899 0.31 -2.72 -1.29
N GLY A 900 -0.73 -3.55 -1.44
CA GLY A 900 -2.10 -3.11 -1.66
C GLY A 900 -3.01 -4.30 -2.03
N PRO A 901 -4.33 -4.07 -2.20
CA PRO A 901 -5.30 -5.14 -2.40
C PRO A 901 -5.07 -5.93 -3.70
N ILE A 902 -4.44 -5.32 -4.71
CA ILE A 902 -4.26 -5.90 -6.04
C ILE A 902 -2.87 -6.53 -6.20
N VAL A 903 -1.83 -5.96 -5.59
CA VAL A 903 -0.45 -6.45 -5.74
C VAL A 903 -0.07 -7.28 -4.52
N GLY A 904 -0.02 -8.60 -4.70
CA GLY A 904 0.40 -9.55 -3.67
C GLY A 904 1.92 -9.72 -3.56
N PHE A 905 2.64 -9.52 -4.67
CA PHE A 905 4.11 -9.72 -4.74
C PHE A 905 4.83 -8.55 -5.44
N ALA A 906 5.08 -7.47 -4.70
CA ALA A 906 5.97 -6.38 -5.14
C ALA A 906 7.39 -6.55 -4.58
N PRO A 907 8.45 -6.27 -5.35
CA PRO A 907 9.82 -6.22 -4.81
C PRO A 907 9.99 -4.96 -3.94
N VAL A 908 10.31 -5.14 -2.67
CA VAL A 908 10.33 -4.09 -1.64
C VAL A 908 11.70 -3.95 -0.99
N ASP A 909 12.70 -3.53 -1.76
CA ASP A 909 14.05 -3.23 -1.25
C ASP A 909 14.08 -2.37 0.04
N PRO A 910 13.21 -1.34 0.22
CA PRO A 910 13.17 -0.58 1.47
C PRO A 910 12.99 -1.43 2.74
N LEU A 911 12.40 -2.63 2.64
CA LEU A 911 12.23 -3.56 3.76
C LEU A 911 13.57 -4.08 4.33
N TYR A 912 14.66 -4.00 3.57
CA TYR A 912 16.00 -4.35 4.05
C TYR A 912 16.50 -3.46 5.19
N VAL A 913 16.07 -2.21 5.17
CA VAL A 913 16.54 -1.16 6.07
C VAL A 913 15.49 -0.71 7.08
N ASP A 914 14.30 -1.30 7.06
CA ASP A 914 13.34 -1.30 8.16
C ASP A 914 13.83 -2.27 9.24
N VAL A 915 14.45 -1.74 10.29
CA VAL A 915 15.09 -2.54 11.33
C VAL A 915 14.19 -2.81 12.54
N ASP A 916 13.12 -2.04 12.72
CA ASP A 916 12.20 -2.17 13.86
C ASP A 916 10.85 -2.83 13.51
N GLY A 917 10.54 -2.99 12.23
CA GLY A 917 9.37 -3.69 11.72
C GLY A 917 8.11 -2.82 11.64
N ASP A 918 8.24 -1.49 11.58
CA ASP A 918 7.13 -0.55 11.44
C ASP A 918 6.74 -0.26 9.97
N TYR A 919 7.48 -0.86 9.01
CA TYR A 919 7.35 -0.68 7.56
C TYR A 919 7.82 0.69 7.02
N VAL A 920 8.55 1.45 7.82
CA VAL A 920 9.27 2.65 7.42
C VAL A 920 10.77 2.35 7.40
N PRO A 921 11.49 2.70 6.32
CA PRO A 921 12.96 2.58 6.29
C PRO A 921 13.65 3.37 7.41
N ASP A 922 14.73 2.84 7.98
CA ASP A 922 15.57 3.51 8.99
C ASP A 922 16.95 3.97 8.47
N MET A 923 17.36 3.48 7.29
CA MET A 923 18.63 3.84 6.65
C MET A 923 18.40 4.27 5.20
N LYS A 924 19.34 5.05 4.66
CA LYS A 924 19.29 5.55 3.28
C LYS A 924 19.73 4.44 2.32
N LEU A 925 18.78 3.82 1.64
CA LEU A 925 19.03 2.71 0.72
C LEU A 925 19.03 3.16 -0.74
N GLY A 926 20.01 2.69 -1.52
CA GLY A 926 19.98 2.72 -2.97
C GLY A 926 20.48 1.42 -3.60
N ARG A 927 20.19 1.21 -4.88
CA ARG A 927 20.64 0.04 -5.65
C ARG A 927 21.30 0.42 -6.97
N PHE A 928 22.45 -0.18 -7.26
CA PHE A 928 23.03 -0.32 -8.60
C PHE A 928 22.56 -1.66 -9.21
N PRO A 929 21.57 -1.67 -10.12
CA PRO A 929 20.96 -2.90 -10.64
C PRO A 929 21.79 -3.53 -11.78
N VAL A 930 23.11 -3.63 -11.59
CA VAL A 930 24.09 -4.02 -12.60
C VAL A 930 24.23 -5.54 -12.71
N ARG A 931 24.44 -6.04 -13.93
CA ARG A 931 24.55 -7.47 -14.26
C ARG A 931 25.91 -7.82 -14.91
N SER A 932 26.69 -6.83 -15.30
CA SER A 932 28.02 -6.97 -15.90
C SER A 932 29.01 -5.93 -15.39
N SER A 933 30.31 -6.17 -15.56
CA SER A 933 31.33 -5.16 -15.22
C SER A 933 31.18 -3.87 -16.04
N ALA A 934 30.68 -3.97 -17.27
CA ALA A 934 30.53 -2.82 -18.15
C ALA A 934 29.45 -1.87 -17.62
N GLU A 935 28.30 -2.42 -17.23
CA GLU A 935 27.20 -1.65 -16.62
C GLU A 935 27.64 -1.01 -15.29
N LEU A 936 28.40 -1.74 -14.45
CA LEU A 936 28.97 -1.17 -13.22
C LEU A 936 29.83 0.05 -13.51
N MET A 937 30.75 -0.04 -14.47
CA MET A 937 31.64 1.06 -14.80
C MET A 937 30.89 2.25 -15.39
N ALA A 938 29.92 2.02 -16.28
CA ALA A 938 29.08 3.08 -16.84
C ALA A 938 28.31 3.83 -15.74
N LEU A 939 27.78 3.10 -14.76
CA LEU A 939 27.02 3.70 -13.68
C LEU A 939 27.92 4.47 -12.69
N ILE A 940 29.07 3.91 -12.31
CA ILE A 940 30.08 4.63 -11.49
C ILE A 940 30.54 5.91 -12.21
N ASP A 941 30.87 5.82 -13.50
CA ASP A 941 31.32 6.99 -14.28
C ASP A 941 30.24 8.08 -14.32
N LYS A 942 28.95 7.71 -14.47
CA LYS A 942 27.83 8.66 -14.38
C LYS A 942 27.68 9.25 -12.98
N THR A 943 27.74 8.45 -11.92
CA THR A 943 27.67 8.94 -10.53
C THR A 943 28.76 9.97 -10.25
N LEU A 944 30.02 9.65 -10.58
CA LEU A 944 31.15 10.56 -10.37
C LEU A 944 31.07 11.82 -11.25
N THR A 945 30.56 11.67 -12.48
CA THR A 945 30.37 12.81 -13.38
C THR A 945 29.28 13.74 -12.87
N TYR A 946 28.17 13.19 -12.37
CA TYR A 946 27.08 13.96 -11.78
C TYR A 946 27.56 14.75 -10.56
N ALA A 947 28.23 14.09 -9.62
CA ALA A 947 28.78 14.74 -8.43
C ALA A 947 29.77 15.88 -8.76
N ALA A 948 30.51 15.77 -9.87
CA ALA A 948 31.50 16.77 -10.26
C ALA A 948 30.91 17.90 -11.13
N ALA A 949 29.68 17.76 -11.63
CA ALA A 949 29.10 18.67 -12.61
C ALA A 949 28.42 19.87 -11.95
N ASP A 950 28.64 21.05 -12.52
CA ASP A 950 27.87 22.26 -12.21
C ASP A 950 26.68 22.32 -13.19
N TYR A 951 25.55 21.77 -12.77
CA TYR A 951 24.29 21.79 -13.53
C TYR A 951 23.62 23.16 -13.55
N LYS A 952 24.19 24.19 -12.90
CA LYS A 952 23.67 25.56 -12.87
C LYS A 952 22.20 25.65 -12.47
N GLU A 953 21.78 24.79 -11.54
CA GLU A 953 20.41 24.78 -11.00
C GLU A 953 19.36 24.63 -12.13
N THR A 954 19.58 23.70 -13.05
CA THR A 954 18.68 23.45 -14.19
C THR A 954 17.83 22.20 -13.96
N ALA A 955 16.54 22.28 -14.32
CA ALA A 955 15.62 21.16 -14.23
C ALA A 955 14.63 21.13 -15.40
N VAL A 956 14.08 19.96 -15.69
CA VAL A 956 12.92 19.80 -16.58
C VAL A 956 11.83 19.02 -15.87
N PHE A 957 10.60 19.53 -15.92
CA PHE A 957 9.42 18.91 -15.33
C PHE A 957 8.44 18.52 -16.43
N ALA A 958 8.05 17.25 -16.43
CA ALA A 958 7.08 16.68 -17.35
C ALA A 958 5.83 16.24 -16.59
N ALA A 959 4.68 16.34 -17.23
CA ALA A 959 3.40 15.95 -16.65
C ALA A 959 2.48 15.33 -17.70
N ASP A 960 1.80 14.26 -17.31
CA ASP A 960 0.72 13.65 -18.10
C ASP A 960 -0.52 14.55 -18.13
N ILE A 961 -1.52 14.17 -18.91
CA ILE A 961 -2.83 14.82 -19.00
C ILE A 961 -3.94 13.85 -18.59
N GLN A 962 -4.85 14.33 -17.74
CA GLN A 962 -6.05 13.60 -17.35
C GLN A 962 -7.19 14.57 -17.04
N ALA A 963 -8.43 14.20 -17.37
CA ALA A 963 -9.59 15.07 -17.17
C ALA A 963 -9.99 15.20 -15.70
N GLU A 964 -9.81 14.13 -14.91
CA GLU A 964 -10.25 14.05 -13.51
C GLU A 964 -9.21 14.59 -12.51
N ARG A 965 -7.95 14.78 -12.94
CA ARG A 965 -6.83 15.22 -12.09
C ARG A 965 -5.79 15.97 -12.91
N SER A 966 -5.29 17.09 -12.37
CA SER A 966 -4.19 17.82 -13.01
C SER A 966 -2.83 17.32 -12.52
N TYR A 967 -2.17 16.48 -13.31
CA TYR A 967 -0.75 16.15 -13.08
C TYR A 967 0.16 17.35 -13.31
N THR A 968 -0.27 18.30 -14.15
CA THR A 968 0.42 19.58 -14.34
C THR A 968 0.49 20.39 -13.05
N GLU A 969 -0.61 20.47 -12.29
CA GLU A 969 -0.64 21.13 -10.98
C GLU A 969 0.27 20.43 -9.97
N MET A 970 0.22 19.09 -9.91
CA MET A 970 1.09 18.30 -9.04
C MET A 970 2.58 18.51 -9.37
N SER A 971 2.95 18.41 -10.66
CA SER A 971 4.32 18.63 -11.14
C SER A 971 4.79 20.07 -10.87
N SER A 972 3.90 21.05 -11.04
CA SER A 972 4.20 22.45 -10.69
C SER A 972 4.39 22.64 -9.19
N GLY A 973 3.58 21.99 -8.35
CA GLY A 973 3.75 22.01 -6.89
C GLY A 973 5.07 21.41 -6.44
N PHE A 974 5.60 20.40 -7.16
CA PHE A 974 6.95 19.89 -6.93
C PHE A 974 8.02 20.90 -7.36
N ALA A 975 7.83 21.57 -8.50
CA ALA A 975 8.74 22.59 -9.01
C ALA A 975 8.80 23.83 -8.11
N ASP A 976 7.73 24.17 -7.40
CA ASP A 976 7.66 25.33 -6.49
C ASP A 976 8.60 25.23 -5.28
N TYR A 977 9.09 24.03 -4.94
CA TYR A 977 10.14 23.86 -3.95
C TYR A 977 11.52 24.31 -4.45
N LEU A 978 11.73 24.37 -5.77
CA LEU A 978 13.00 24.81 -6.31
C LEU A 978 13.22 26.31 -6.05
N PRO A 979 14.39 26.71 -5.54
CA PRO A 979 14.72 28.12 -5.37
C PRO A 979 14.57 28.93 -6.68
N ALA A 980 14.16 30.20 -6.57
CA ALA A 980 13.80 31.03 -7.72
C ALA A 980 14.92 31.25 -8.76
N GLN A 981 16.19 30.94 -8.43
CA GLN A 981 17.29 30.99 -9.39
C GLN A 981 17.34 29.79 -10.35
N TRP A 982 16.65 28.70 -10.02
CA TRP A 982 16.60 27.52 -10.87
C TRP A 982 16.00 27.83 -12.24
N GLN A 983 16.61 27.27 -13.28
CA GLN A 983 16.10 27.33 -14.64
C GLN A 983 15.26 26.08 -14.90
N VAL A 984 13.95 26.23 -14.82
CA VAL A 984 12.98 25.14 -14.99
C VAL A 984 12.37 25.19 -16.39
N GLU A 985 12.58 24.14 -17.20
CA GLU A 985 11.84 23.89 -18.43
C GLU A 985 10.64 22.96 -18.13
N THR A 986 9.55 23.10 -18.90
CA THR A 986 8.35 22.27 -18.72
C THR A 986 7.99 21.52 -20.00
N ALA A 987 7.48 20.30 -19.83
CA ALA A 987 6.98 19.42 -20.87
C ALA A 987 5.60 18.86 -20.45
N TYR A 988 4.65 19.76 -20.23
CA TYR A 988 3.30 19.45 -19.75
C TYR A 988 2.34 19.21 -20.90
N LEU A 989 1.66 18.04 -20.88
CA LEU A 989 0.74 17.66 -21.95
C LEU A 989 -0.55 18.48 -21.97
N ASP A 990 -0.90 19.15 -20.88
CA ASP A 990 -2.00 20.13 -20.83
C ASP A 990 -1.68 21.43 -21.59
N GLU A 991 -0.41 21.77 -21.73
CA GLU A 991 0.03 23.07 -22.24
C GLU A 991 0.50 23.03 -23.69
N MET A 992 0.95 21.86 -24.17
CA MET A 992 1.51 21.73 -25.52
C MET A 992 1.24 20.35 -26.14
N PRO A 993 1.26 20.24 -27.48
CA PRO A 993 1.10 18.96 -28.16
C PRO A 993 2.17 17.94 -27.75
N VAL A 994 1.80 16.66 -27.67
CA VAL A 994 2.69 15.56 -27.24
C VAL A 994 4.05 15.56 -27.97
N ALA A 995 4.07 15.83 -29.28
CA ALA A 995 5.30 15.87 -30.06
C ALA A 995 6.25 17.01 -29.64
N ASP A 996 5.68 18.16 -29.26
CA ASP A 996 6.43 19.33 -28.81
C ASP A 996 6.92 19.12 -27.37
N ALA A 997 6.07 18.63 -26.46
CA ALA A 997 6.45 18.27 -25.09
C ALA A 997 7.58 17.25 -25.05
N ARG A 998 7.46 16.20 -25.87
CA ARG A 998 8.49 15.17 -26.03
C ARG A 998 9.81 15.74 -26.52
N SER A 999 9.77 16.62 -27.52
CA SER A 999 10.98 17.24 -28.06
C SER A 999 11.63 18.12 -27.00
N ALA A 1000 10.85 18.94 -26.28
CA ALA A 1000 11.33 19.77 -25.18
C ALA A 1000 11.99 18.93 -24.07
N LEU A 1001 11.34 17.85 -23.64
CA LEU A 1001 11.86 16.93 -22.63
C LEU A 1001 13.20 16.29 -23.05
N ILE A 1002 13.25 15.70 -24.26
CA ILE A 1002 14.46 15.04 -24.75
C ILE A 1002 15.59 16.05 -24.98
N ASP A 1003 15.28 17.23 -25.53
CA ASP A 1003 16.26 18.29 -25.78
C ASP A 1003 16.81 18.86 -24.46
N SER A 1004 15.97 19.05 -23.44
CA SER A 1004 16.37 19.40 -22.07
C SER A 1004 17.36 18.38 -21.49
N ILE A 1005 17.00 17.10 -21.49
CA ILE A 1005 17.86 16.02 -20.94
C ILE A 1005 19.20 15.99 -21.70
N ASN A 1006 19.16 16.05 -23.03
CA ASN A 1006 20.36 16.09 -23.88
C ASN A 1006 21.18 17.38 -23.72
N GLY A 1007 20.55 18.47 -23.26
CA GLY A 1007 21.21 19.73 -22.92
C GLY A 1007 21.99 19.70 -21.60
N GLY A 1008 21.77 18.67 -20.78
CA GLY A 1008 22.44 18.46 -19.49
C GLY A 1008 21.77 19.22 -18.34
N VAL A 1009 20.54 18.83 -18.00
CA VAL A 1009 19.85 19.28 -16.78
C VAL A 1009 20.25 18.45 -15.56
N GLY A 1010 20.19 19.06 -14.37
CA GLY A 1010 20.52 18.39 -13.10
C GLY A 1010 19.38 17.53 -12.55
N LEU A 1011 18.13 17.92 -12.81
CA LEU A 1011 16.94 17.20 -12.39
C LEU A 1011 15.95 17.04 -13.56
N THR A 1012 15.40 15.83 -13.69
CA THR A 1012 14.32 15.48 -14.61
C THR A 1012 13.20 14.87 -13.78
N SER A 1013 12.05 15.52 -13.71
CA SER A 1013 10.89 15.03 -12.95
C SER A 1013 9.74 14.72 -13.90
N TYR A 1014 9.06 13.59 -13.69
CA TYR A 1014 7.83 13.23 -14.39
C TYR A 1014 6.73 12.91 -13.39
N VAL A 1015 5.52 13.41 -13.65
CA VAL A 1015 4.31 13.10 -12.87
C VAL A 1015 3.19 12.61 -13.80
N GLY A 1016 2.62 11.45 -13.50
CA GLY A 1016 1.44 10.93 -14.19
C GLY A 1016 1.49 9.43 -14.41
N HIS A 1017 0.63 8.93 -15.31
CA HIS A 1017 0.58 7.49 -15.55
C HIS A 1017 1.90 6.97 -16.12
N SER A 1018 2.41 5.86 -15.59
CA SER A 1018 3.58 5.19 -16.13
C SER A 1018 3.42 3.68 -16.14
N GLY A 1019 4.36 3.01 -16.78
CA GLY A 1019 4.54 1.57 -16.70
C GLY A 1019 6.02 1.22 -16.74
N PRO A 1020 6.37 -0.09 -16.71
CA PRO A 1020 7.74 -0.55 -16.69
C PRO A 1020 8.61 -0.03 -17.84
N SER A 1021 8.03 0.38 -18.97
CA SER A 1021 8.79 0.82 -20.15
C SER A 1021 8.42 2.21 -20.67
N ARG A 1022 7.61 3.01 -19.94
CA ARG A 1022 7.18 4.33 -20.45
C ARG A 1022 6.59 5.30 -19.41
N TRP A 1023 6.51 6.56 -19.83
CA TRP A 1023 5.70 7.65 -19.28
C TRP A 1023 4.56 7.97 -20.26
N THR A 1024 3.33 7.94 -19.74
CA THR A 1024 2.03 8.11 -20.40
C THR A 1024 1.80 7.22 -21.62
N TRP A 1025 0.55 6.77 -21.79
CA TRP A 1025 0.15 6.06 -23.01
C TRP A 1025 0.22 6.94 -24.26
N LEU A 1026 0.19 8.27 -24.10
CA LEU A 1026 0.26 9.22 -25.20
C LEU A 1026 1.63 9.22 -25.91
N GLY A 1027 2.64 8.56 -25.33
CA GLY A 1027 3.95 8.36 -25.96
C GLY A 1027 4.92 9.52 -25.73
N LEU A 1028 4.86 10.16 -24.55
CA LEU A 1028 5.77 11.23 -24.16
C LEU A 1028 7.22 10.73 -24.12
N PHE A 1029 7.48 9.63 -23.40
CA PHE A 1029 8.84 9.11 -23.21
C PHE A 1029 8.82 7.59 -22.93
N ASN A 1030 9.59 6.80 -23.69
CA ASN A 1030 9.66 5.34 -23.56
C ASN A 1030 11.09 4.85 -23.24
N ALA A 1031 11.23 3.57 -22.87
CA ALA A 1031 12.50 2.89 -22.62
C ALA A 1031 13.50 3.04 -23.78
N ASP A 1032 13.03 2.95 -25.03
CA ASP A 1032 13.86 3.20 -26.21
C ASP A 1032 14.41 4.64 -26.27
N ASP A 1033 13.66 5.61 -25.77
CA ASP A 1033 14.10 7.01 -25.76
C ASP A 1033 15.20 7.21 -24.74
N ALA A 1034 15.07 6.60 -23.55
CA ALA A 1034 16.11 6.58 -22.52
C ALA A 1034 17.41 5.96 -23.05
N GLY A 1035 17.33 4.78 -23.70
CA GLY A 1035 18.50 4.10 -24.28
C GLY A 1035 19.16 4.85 -25.43
N ASN A 1036 18.49 5.85 -26.03
CA ASN A 1036 19.01 6.67 -27.13
C ASN A 1036 19.32 8.12 -26.72
N LEU A 1037 19.29 8.46 -25.43
CA LEU A 1037 19.71 9.77 -24.95
C LEU A 1037 21.17 10.06 -25.34
N ALA A 1038 21.44 11.33 -25.65
CA ALA A 1038 22.73 11.81 -26.12
C ALA A 1038 23.51 12.63 -25.07
N ASN A 1039 23.06 12.64 -23.81
CA ASN A 1039 23.65 13.37 -22.69
C ASN A 1039 24.90 12.69 -22.07
N VAL A 1040 25.74 12.07 -22.90
CA VAL A 1040 26.99 11.42 -22.44
C VAL A 1040 27.89 12.45 -21.75
N GLY A 1041 28.33 12.15 -20.53
CA GLY A 1041 29.14 13.05 -19.72
C GLY A 1041 28.36 14.21 -19.07
N GLN A 1042 27.03 14.22 -19.20
CA GLN A 1042 26.10 15.13 -18.53
C GLN A 1042 24.87 14.34 -18.03
N PRO A 1043 25.07 13.33 -17.16
CA PRO A 1043 23.96 12.52 -16.64
C PRO A 1043 22.96 13.40 -15.90
N THR A 1044 21.70 12.99 -15.80
CA THR A 1044 20.68 13.69 -14.99
C THR A 1044 20.35 12.88 -13.72
N ALA A 1045 19.60 13.45 -12.79
CA ALA A 1045 18.83 12.71 -11.80
C ALA A 1045 17.36 12.66 -12.22
N VAL A 1046 16.71 11.50 -12.09
CA VAL A 1046 15.33 11.30 -12.54
C VAL A 1046 14.43 10.96 -11.36
N THR A 1047 13.31 11.68 -11.22
CA THR A 1047 12.22 11.34 -10.29
C THR A 1047 10.95 11.04 -11.08
N GLN A 1048 10.36 9.87 -10.85
CA GLN A 1048 9.23 9.37 -11.62
C GLN A 1048 8.05 9.07 -10.68
N TRP A 1049 7.01 9.90 -10.76
CA TRP A 1049 5.81 9.81 -9.93
C TRP A 1049 4.68 9.16 -10.73
N GLY A 1050 4.63 7.83 -10.65
CA GLY A 1050 3.67 6.95 -11.32
C GLY A 1050 4.06 5.46 -11.19
N CYS A 1051 3.14 4.55 -11.52
CA CYS A 1051 3.32 3.11 -11.30
C CYS A 1051 4.50 2.46 -12.08
N TRP A 1052 5.10 1.41 -11.48
CA TRP A 1052 6.00 0.40 -12.09
C TRP A 1052 7.33 0.85 -12.74
N ASN A 1053 7.70 2.13 -12.70
CA ASN A 1053 8.82 2.66 -13.47
C ASN A 1053 10.23 2.21 -12.99
N THR A 1054 10.36 1.66 -11.77
CA THR A 1054 11.60 1.05 -11.22
C THR A 1054 11.48 -0.46 -10.95
N TYR A 1055 10.57 -1.17 -11.63
CA TYR A 1055 10.39 -2.63 -11.50
C TYR A 1055 11.60 -3.43 -12.05
N HIS A 1056 12.70 -3.38 -11.31
CA HIS A 1056 14.04 -3.78 -11.75
C HIS A 1056 14.26 -5.30 -11.77
N VAL A 1057 13.31 -6.08 -11.27
CA VAL A 1057 13.35 -7.55 -11.16
C VAL A 1057 12.85 -8.28 -12.41
N HIS A 1058 12.49 -7.55 -13.48
CA HIS A 1058 11.95 -8.16 -14.67
C HIS A 1058 13.02 -8.97 -15.47
N PRO A 1059 12.80 -10.27 -15.75
CA PRO A 1059 13.86 -11.14 -16.27
C PRO A 1059 14.07 -11.02 -17.78
N ALA A 1060 13.14 -10.49 -18.57
CA ALA A 1060 13.30 -10.57 -20.04
C ALA A 1060 13.83 -9.31 -20.71
N TYR A 1061 13.66 -8.15 -20.10
CA TYR A 1061 14.02 -6.87 -20.72
C TYR A 1061 14.35 -5.83 -19.67
N ASP A 1062 15.10 -4.80 -20.08
CA ASP A 1062 15.43 -3.66 -19.24
C ASP A 1062 14.27 -2.66 -19.17
N THR A 1063 13.75 -2.46 -17.96
CA THR A 1063 12.73 -1.44 -17.68
C THR A 1063 13.26 -0.02 -17.90
N LEU A 1064 12.36 0.97 -17.91
CA LEU A 1064 12.67 2.38 -18.11
C LEU A 1064 13.74 2.86 -17.12
N GLY A 1065 13.61 2.52 -15.84
CA GLY A 1065 14.63 2.83 -14.84
C GLY A 1065 15.99 2.20 -15.16
N GLN A 1066 16.04 0.97 -15.67
CA GLN A 1066 17.28 0.33 -16.09
C GLN A 1066 17.87 0.96 -17.36
N GLN A 1067 17.04 1.34 -18.33
CA GLN A 1067 17.51 2.03 -19.54
C GLN A 1067 18.14 3.40 -19.24
N PHE A 1068 17.61 4.13 -18.26
CA PHE A 1068 18.26 5.34 -17.77
C PHE A 1068 19.64 5.05 -17.13
N MET A 1069 19.80 3.90 -16.49
CA MET A 1069 20.93 3.61 -15.60
C MET A 1069 22.08 2.84 -16.25
N LEU A 1070 21.81 1.87 -17.12
CA LEU A 1070 22.82 0.87 -17.53
C LEU A 1070 23.70 1.30 -18.73
N GLY A 1071 23.30 2.34 -19.47
CA GLY A 1071 24.09 2.90 -20.58
C GLY A 1071 25.07 4.03 -20.20
N ASP A 1072 25.91 4.45 -21.16
CA ASP A 1072 26.87 5.56 -21.01
C ASP A 1072 26.19 6.95 -20.89
N SER A 1073 24.93 7.06 -21.32
CA SER A 1073 24.06 8.23 -21.21
C SER A 1073 22.91 7.95 -20.22
N GLY A 1074 22.00 8.91 -20.05
CA GLY A 1074 20.85 8.79 -19.15
C GLY A 1074 21.10 9.38 -17.77
N ALA A 1075 20.80 8.63 -16.73
CA ALA A 1075 20.76 9.10 -15.35
C ALA A 1075 21.87 8.51 -14.48
N ALA A 1076 22.25 9.26 -13.44
CA ALA A 1076 23.08 8.80 -12.33
C ALA A 1076 22.22 8.25 -11.17
N VAL A 1077 21.00 8.75 -11.03
CA VAL A 1077 20.01 8.36 -10.02
C VAL A 1077 18.62 8.34 -10.65
N VAL A 1078 17.83 7.32 -10.31
CA VAL A 1078 16.42 7.17 -10.71
C VAL A 1078 15.60 6.77 -9.48
N LEU A 1079 14.64 7.61 -9.11
CA LEU A 1079 13.62 7.32 -8.10
C LEU A 1079 12.29 6.99 -8.76
N GLY A 1080 11.61 5.97 -8.26
CA GLY A 1080 10.20 5.76 -8.55
C GLY A 1080 9.65 4.43 -8.03
N ALA A 1081 8.47 4.04 -8.52
CA ALA A 1081 7.69 2.94 -7.98
C ALA A 1081 8.01 1.59 -8.63
N ALA A 1082 8.15 0.55 -7.80
CA ALA A 1082 8.25 -0.84 -8.21
C ALA A 1082 6.90 -1.59 -8.09
N THR A 1083 5.79 -0.87 -7.90
CA THR A 1083 4.44 -1.42 -7.69
C THR A 1083 3.36 -0.49 -8.28
N LEU A 1084 2.08 -0.85 -8.09
CA LEU A 1084 0.94 0.06 -8.28
C LEU A 1084 0.84 1.03 -7.09
N THR A 1085 0.60 2.30 -7.41
CA THR A 1085 0.56 3.40 -6.45
C THR A 1085 -0.68 4.25 -6.66
N GLU A 1086 -1.17 4.86 -5.60
CA GLU A 1086 -2.23 5.86 -5.69
C GLU A 1086 -1.61 7.25 -5.86
N ALA A 1087 -2.10 8.00 -6.85
CA ALA A 1087 -1.46 9.25 -7.23
C ALA A 1087 -1.50 10.33 -6.14
N ASP A 1088 -2.43 10.27 -5.17
CA ASP A 1088 -2.44 11.18 -4.02
C ASP A 1088 -1.39 10.78 -2.96
N HIS A 1089 -1.14 9.47 -2.77
CA HIS A 1089 -0.01 9.00 -1.98
C HIS A 1089 1.31 9.47 -2.59
N GLU A 1090 1.44 9.38 -3.92
CA GLU A 1090 2.60 9.89 -4.67
C GLU A 1090 2.77 11.40 -4.52
N ASN A 1091 1.68 12.16 -4.55
CA ASN A 1091 1.74 13.61 -4.33
C ASN A 1091 2.30 13.95 -2.94
N ARG A 1092 1.82 13.25 -1.89
CA ARG A 1092 2.28 13.45 -0.51
C ARG A 1092 3.77 13.13 -0.37
N LEU A 1093 4.20 11.97 -0.87
CA LEU A 1093 5.61 11.59 -0.85
C LEU A 1093 6.45 12.55 -1.69
N GLY A 1094 5.97 12.96 -2.86
CA GLY A 1094 6.67 13.87 -3.77
C GLY A 1094 6.86 15.27 -3.22
N GLN A 1095 5.83 15.85 -2.60
CA GLN A 1095 5.96 17.15 -1.92
C GLN A 1095 6.98 17.07 -0.78
N ALA A 1096 6.89 16.06 0.08
CA ALA A 1096 7.82 15.87 1.19
C ALA A 1096 9.26 15.63 0.71
N PHE A 1097 9.41 14.81 -0.34
CA PHE A 1097 10.70 14.53 -0.95
C PHE A 1097 11.33 15.77 -1.57
N MET A 1098 10.58 16.54 -2.35
CA MET A 1098 11.08 17.76 -2.98
C MET A 1098 11.43 18.83 -1.94
N ALA A 1099 10.68 18.92 -0.83
CA ALA A 1099 10.98 19.83 0.26
C ALA A 1099 12.38 19.59 0.85
N HIS A 1100 12.78 18.32 0.99
CA HIS A 1100 14.08 17.96 1.54
C HIS A 1100 15.19 17.91 0.48
N LEU A 1101 14.90 17.46 -0.75
CA LEU A 1101 15.92 17.29 -1.80
C LEU A 1101 16.62 18.61 -2.17
N VAL A 1102 15.90 19.73 -2.11
CA VAL A 1102 16.42 21.05 -2.47
C VAL A 1102 17.28 21.68 -1.38
N GLU A 1103 17.33 21.10 -0.19
CA GLU A 1103 18.18 21.58 0.89
C GLU A 1103 19.67 21.37 0.53
N PRO A 1104 20.53 22.40 0.68
CA PRO A 1104 21.94 22.28 0.29
C PRO A 1104 22.67 21.15 1.02
N GLY A 1105 23.28 20.24 0.26
CA GLY A 1105 24.01 19.09 0.79
C GLY A 1105 23.14 17.90 1.21
N THR A 1106 21.82 17.98 1.09
CA THR A 1106 20.92 16.84 1.34
C THR A 1106 21.01 15.85 0.18
N THR A 1107 21.23 14.57 0.50
CA THR A 1107 21.34 13.52 -0.51
C THR A 1107 19.96 13.00 -0.95
N PHE A 1108 19.90 12.32 -2.09
CA PHE A 1108 18.67 11.64 -2.54
C PHE A 1108 18.15 10.63 -1.52
N GLY A 1109 19.07 9.91 -0.85
CA GLY A 1109 18.74 8.97 0.21
C GLY A 1109 18.21 9.66 1.47
N ASP A 1110 18.79 10.80 1.86
CA ASP A 1110 18.32 11.60 2.99
C ASP A 1110 16.91 12.13 2.73
N ALA A 1111 16.70 12.73 1.57
CA ALA A 1111 15.41 13.29 1.17
C ALA A 1111 14.31 12.22 1.13
N LEU A 1112 14.60 11.02 0.60
CA LEU A 1112 13.61 9.94 0.55
C LEU A 1112 13.28 9.39 1.93
N LEU A 1113 14.28 9.20 2.80
CA LEU A 1113 14.08 8.71 4.16
C LEU A 1113 13.23 9.69 4.98
N LEU A 1114 13.57 10.98 4.93
CA LEU A 1114 12.82 12.03 5.63
C LEU A 1114 11.39 12.15 5.10
N ALA A 1115 11.21 12.08 3.78
CA ALA A 1115 9.89 12.14 3.17
C ALA A 1115 8.99 10.97 3.58
N LYS A 1116 9.53 9.75 3.62
CA LYS A 1116 8.81 8.56 4.09
C LYS A 1116 8.38 8.68 5.56
N ASN A 1117 9.27 9.20 6.41
CA ASN A 1117 8.95 9.50 7.81
C ASN A 1117 7.87 10.60 7.93
N ALA A 1118 7.93 11.65 7.11
CA ALA A 1118 6.92 12.72 7.11
C ALA A 1118 5.54 12.21 6.67
N VAL A 1119 5.51 11.34 5.65
CA VAL A 1119 4.28 10.68 5.20
C VAL A 1119 3.71 9.81 6.31
N GLU A 1120 4.52 8.95 6.95
CA GLU A 1120 4.02 8.08 8.03
C GLU A 1120 3.43 8.89 9.20
N ASN A 1121 4.12 9.95 9.61
CA ASN A 1121 3.67 10.79 10.72
C ASN A 1121 2.36 11.55 10.44
N THR A 1122 2.01 11.74 9.17
CA THR A 1122 0.82 12.50 8.76
C THR A 1122 -0.31 11.61 8.24
N THR A 1123 0.00 10.48 7.62
CA THR A 1123 -0.95 9.51 7.08
C THR A 1123 -0.32 8.11 7.14
N PRO A 1124 -0.44 7.44 8.30
CA PRO A 1124 0.15 6.12 8.52
C PRO A 1124 -0.37 5.05 7.55
N GLY A 1125 0.49 4.08 7.21
CA GLY A 1125 0.07 2.84 6.56
C GLY A 1125 0.01 2.84 5.02
N LEU A 1126 0.58 3.83 4.35
CA LEU A 1126 0.62 3.91 2.87
C LEU A 1126 1.73 3.03 2.27
N LEU A 1127 1.54 1.70 2.31
CA LEU A 1127 2.58 0.72 1.93
C LEU A 1127 3.07 0.83 0.49
N ASP A 1128 2.24 1.28 -0.44
CA ASP A 1128 2.58 1.48 -1.85
C ASP A 1128 3.69 2.53 -2.04
N VAL A 1129 3.71 3.59 -1.23
CA VAL A 1129 4.78 4.60 -1.24
C VAL A 1129 5.88 4.34 -0.20
N GLN A 1130 5.54 3.75 0.96
CA GLN A 1130 6.54 3.42 1.99
C GLN A 1130 7.49 2.31 1.55
N LEU A 1131 6.96 1.24 0.97
CA LEU A 1131 7.76 0.07 0.54
C LEU A 1131 7.93 0.00 -0.98
N GLY A 1132 6.97 0.51 -1.76
CA GLY A 1132 7.00 0.41 -3.22
C GLY A 1132 7.93 1.40 -3.93
N TYR A 1133 8.28 2.54 -3.31
CA TYR A 1133 9.25 3.49 -3.90
C TYR A 1133 10.69 3.09 -3.60
N THR A 1134 11.47 2.89 -4.68
CA THR A 1134 12.86 2.45 -4.66
C THR A 1134 13.78 3.47 -5.33
N LEU A 1135 14.93 3.74 -4.71
CA LEU A 1135 16.00 4.54 -5.28
C LEU A 1135 17.00 3.65 -6.02
N LEU A 1136 17.04 3.73 -7.34
CA LEU A 1136 18.10 3.14 -8.15
C LEU A 1136 19.21 4.19 -8.30
N GLY A 1137 20.39 3.92 -7.77
CA GLY A 1137 21.51 4.85 -7.76
C GLY A 1137 22.21 4.89 -6.41
N ASP A 1138 23.15 5.83 -6.29
CA ASP A 1138 23.90 6.08 -5.08
C ASP A 1138 23.07 6.95 -4.12
N PRO A 1139 22.70 6.44 -2.92
CA PRO A 1139 21.88 7.19 -1.98
C PRO A 1139 22.60 8.38 -1.34
N ALA A 1140 23.93 8.46 -1.43
CA ALA A 1140 24.72 9.57 -0.89
C ALA A 1140 25.04 10.66 -1.93
N LEU A 1141 24.43 10.61 -3.11
CA LEU A 1141 24.52 11.68 -4.10
C LEU A 1141 23.56 12.82 -3.72
N ALA A 1142 23.98 14.07 -3.88
CA ALA A 1142 23.14 15.25 -3.64
C ALA A 1142 22.76 15.95 -4.95
N LEU A 1143 21.61 16.62 -4.96
CA LEU A 1143 21.19 17.45 -6.09
C LEU A 1143 22.04 18.73 -6.20
N THR A 1144 22.47 19.28 -5.04
CA THR A 1144 23.35 20.45 -4.98
C THR A 1144 24.44 20.28 -3.91
N ASP A 1145 25.70 20.48 -4.32
CA ASP A 1145 26.90 20.38 -3.46
C ASP A 1145 27.37 21.74 -2.90
N ASP A 1146 26.58 22.82 -3.08
CA ASP A 1146 26.96 24.15 -2.58
C ASP A 1146 26.80 24.26 -1.05
N THR A 1147 27.77 23.68 -0.35
CA THR A 1147 27.94 23.79 1.11
C THR A 1147 28.36 25.19 1.56
N SER A 1148 28.57 26.16 0.65
CA SER A 1148 28.79 27.55 1.06
C SER A 1148 27.60 28.12 1.83
N CYS A 1149 26.45 27.43 1.77
CA CYS A 1149 25.28 27.71 2.58
C CYS A 1149 24.77 26.54 3.43
N ALA A 1150 25.65 25.81 4.12
CA ALA A 1150 25.25 24.79 5.10
C ALA A 1150 24.19 25.34 6.10
N PRO A 1151 23.17 24.55 6.47
CA PRO A 1151 22.12 24.95 7.42
C PRO A 1151 22.71 25.59 8.68
N ALA A 1152 22.09 26.67 9.15
CA ALA A 1152 22.50 27.27 10.42
C ALA A 1152 22.37 26.25 11.56
N PRO A 1153 23.20 26.32 12.62
CA PRO A 1153 23.09 25.38 13.73
C PRO A 1153 21.74 25.53 14.45
N THR A 1154 21.13 24.40 14.82
CA THR A 1154 19.88 24.37 15.58
C THR A 1154 20.04 25.12 16.91
N PRO A 1155 19.18 26.12 17.22
CA PRO A 1155 19.18 26.81 18.50
C PRO A 1155 19.03 25.83 19.67
N THR A 1156 19.76 26.04 20.76
CA THR A 1156 19.70 25.18 21.96
C THR A 1156 19.37 26.02 23.20
N ASN A 1157 19.04 25.34 24.32
CA ASN A 1157 18.64 25.97 25.58
C ASN A 1157 17.46 26.95 25.43
N VAL A 1158 16.54 26.66 24.52
CA VAL A 1158 15.34 27.48 24.31
C VAL A 1158 14.46 27.36 25.54
N SER A 1159 14.11 28.51 26.12
CA SER A 1159 13.31 28.61 27.34
C SER A 1159 12.30 29.74 27.22
N ILE A 1160 11.24 29.64 28.01
CA ILE A 1160 10.15 30.59 28.03
C ILE A 1160 9.98 31.15 29.45
N THR A 1161 9.84 32.47 29.57
CA THR A 1161 9.57 33.17 30.83
C THR A 1161 8.39 34.11 30.68
N GLN A 1162 7.55 34.22 31.71
CA GLN A 1162 6.35 35.06 31.67
C GLN A 1162 6.42 36.14 32.74
N ASP A 1163 6.27 37.39 32.33
CA ASP A 1163 6.21 38.55 33.23
C ASP A 1163 5.08 39.49 32.80
N SER A 1164 4.18 39.83 33.72
CA SER A 1164 3.20 40.93 33.59
C SER A 1164 2.29 40.90 32.34
N GLY A 1165 2.03 39.71 31.75
CA GLY A 1165 1.17 39.56 30.57
C GLY A 1165 1.93 39.39 29.25
N ASP A 1166 3.26 39.36 29.28
CA ASP A 1166 4.11 39.07 28.13
C ASP A 1166 4.87 37.76 28.32
N ILE A 1167 5.13 37.07 27.21
CA ILE A 1167 5.94 35.86 27.10
C ILE A 1167 7.29 36.26 26.49
N THR A 1168 8.38 35.89 27.13
CA THR A 1168 9.74 36.06 26.59
C THR A 1168 10.35 34.70 26.32
N LEU A 1169 10.61 34.43 25.04
CA LEU A 1169 11.43 33.32 24.57
C LEU A 1169 12.90 33.74 24.66
N SER A 1170 13.77 32.83 25.10
CA SER A 1170 15.22 33.03 25.10
C SER A 1170 15.95 31.76 24.73
N TRP A 1171 17.06 31.88 24.02
CA TRP A 1171 17.87 30.76 23.54
C TRP A 1171 19.36 31.08 23.68
N GLU A 1172 20.20 30.09 23.41
CA GLU A 1172 21.66 30.29 23.42
C GLU A 1172 22.13 31.00 22.14
N ASP A 1173 23.16 31.85 22.27
CA ASP A 1173 23.81 32.49 21.12
C ASP A 1173 24.65 31.48 20.36
N MET A 1174 24.07 30.86 19.34
CA MET A 1174 24.73 29.81 18.58
C MET A 1174 25.99 30.31 17.87
N ALA A 1175 26.05 31.56 17.42
CA ALA A 1175 27.25 32.15 16.83
C ALA A 1175 28.38 32.28 17.88
N ALA A 1176 28.05 32.73 19.09
CA ALA A 1176 29.05 32.86 20.17
C ALA A 1176 29.50 31.51 20.75
N THR A 1177 28.60 30.52 20.83
CA THR A 1177 28.89 29.23 21.47
C THR A 1177 29.57 28.24 20.52
N THR A 1178 29.16 28.19 19.24
CA THR A 1178 29.68 27.21 18.27
C THR A 1178 30.69 27.79 17.28
N GLY A 1179 30.71 29.12 17.11
CA GLY A 1179 31.52 29.80 16.09
C GLY A 1179 30.93 29.71 14.68
N ALA A 1180 29.71 29.22 14.52
CA ALA A 1180 29.00 29.13 13.25
C ALA A 1180 28.49 30.50 12.76
N ASP A 1181 28.21 30.59 11.45
CA ASP A 1181 27.59 31.77 10.85
C ASP A 1181 26.10 31.79 11.15
N VAL A 1182 25.65 32.77 11.92
CA VAL A 1182 24.22 33.05 12.18
C VAL A 1182 24.01 34.54 11.95
N ALA A 1183 23.24 34.86 10.91
CA ALA A 1183 22.88 36.22 10.56
C ALA A 1183 21.73 36.74 11.41
N HIS A 1184 20.71 35.92 11.63
CA HIS A 1184 19.56 36.20 12.49
C HIS A 1184 18.89 34.91 12.96
N TYR A 1185 17.88 35.04 13.81
CA TYR A 1185 16.98 33.96 14.18
C TYR A 1185 15.58 34.26 13.69
N GLU A 1186 14.81 33.23 13.41
CA GLU A 1186 13.39 33.33 13.10
C GLU A 1186 12.62 32.71 14.26
N VAL A 1187 11.65 33.45 14.80
CA VAL A 1187 10.71 32.94 15.79
C VAL A 1187 9.39 32.72 15.08
N TRP A 1188 9.08 31.46 14.85
CA TRP A 1188 7.83 31.05 14.26
C TRP A 1188 6.82 30.70 15.33
N ARG A 1189 5.58 31.10 15.09
CA ARG A 1189 4.42 30.81 15.92
C ARG A 1189 3.48 29.92 15.11
N SER A 1190 2.98 28.86 15.72
CA SER A 1190 1.94 28.05 15.08
C SER A 1190 0.74 28.93 14.70
N PRO A 1191 0.14 28.75 13.51
CA PRO A 1191 -1.06 29.51 13.11
C PRO A 1191 -2.32 29.15 13.90
N ALA A 1192 -2.32 27.99 14.58
CA ALA A 1192 -3.39 27.46 15.42
C ALA A 1192 -2.83 26.79 16.70
N HIS A 1193 -3.69 26.27 17.57
CA HIS A 1193 -3.31 25.53 18.79
C HIS A 1193 -2.73 24.12 18.51
N SER A 1194 -1.87 23.98 17.51
CA SER A 1194 -1.20 22.73 17.15
C SER A 1194 0.16 22.60 17.84
N PHE A 1195 0.45 21.39 18.33
CA PHE A 1195 1.79 21.01 18.83
C PHE A 1195 2.75 20.63 17.69
N TYR A 1196 2.20 20.36 16.51
CA TYR A 1196 2.92 19.94 15.31
C TYR A 1196 2.75 21.02 14.25
N PHE A 1197 3.79 21.84 14.12
CA PHE A 1197 3.85 22.93 13.17
C PHE A 1197 5.26 22.97 12.58
N THR A 1198 5.31 22.95 11.24
CA THR A 1198 6.54 23.06 10.46
C THR A 1198 6.47 24.39 9.71
N PRO A 1199 7.34 25.36 10.04
CA PRO A 1199 7.59 26.54 9.22
C PRO A 1199 7.67 26.21 7.72
N ALA A 1200 6.94 26.95 6.89
CA ALA A 1200 6.95 26.82 5.44
C ALA A 1200 7.22 28.18 4.79
N GLY A 1201 8.11 28.20 3.80
CA GLY A 1201 8.54 29.42 3.10
C GLY A 1201 9.52 30.29 3.91
N ALA A 1202 9.95 31.40 3.32
CA ALA A 1202 10.86 32.34 3.96
C ALA A 1202 10.13 33.18 5.03
N CYS A 1203 10.75 33.40 6.20
CA CYS A 1203 10.16 34.27 7.22
C CYS A 1203 10.11 35.71 6.71
N VAL A 1204 8.90 36.23 6.57
CA VAL A 1204 8.64 37.64 6.37
C VAL A 1204 7.98 38.12 7.64
N ASP A 1205 8.53 39.16 8.29
CA ASP A 1205 7.98 39.73 9.52
C ASP A 1205 6.46 39.88 9.43
N SER A 1206 5.75 38.99 10.12
CA SER A 1206 4.31 38.76 10.00
C SER A 1206 3.74 38.33 11.36
N ALA A 1207 2.46 37.94 11.38
CA ALA A 1207 1.83 37.48 12.62
C ALA A 1207 2.39 36.13 13.10
N ASP A 1208 2.86 35.28 12.18
CA ASP A 1208 3.23 33.88 12.43
C ASP A 1208 4.74 33.62 12.33
N CYS A 1209 5.51 34.60 11.86
CA CYS A 1209 6.96 34.58 11.95
C CYS A 1209 7.53 35.97 12.22
N THR A 1210 8.56 36.05 13.04
CA THR A 1210 9.31 37.30 13.28
C THR A 1210 10.81 37.04 13.21
N VAL A 1211 11.51 37.90 12.48
CA VAL A 1211 12.98 37.92 12.39
C VAL A 1211 13.55 38.63 13.63
N VAL A 1212 14.52 38.00 14.27
CA VAL A 1212 15.10 38.42 15.55
C VAL A 1212 16.63 38.46 15.48
N ASP A 1213 17.20 39.65 15.65
CA ASP A 1213 18.66 39.89 15.64
C ASP A 1213 19.35 39.60 16.98
N GLY A 1214 18.74 38.80 17.86
CA GLY A 1214 19.21 38.57 19.23
C GLY A 1214 18.76 37.23 19.79
N THR A 1215 19.14 36.92 21.03
CA THR A 1215 18.89 35.61 21.65
C THR A 1215 17.62 35.55 22.51
N SER A 1216 16.71 36.49 22.31
CA SER A 1216 15.44 36.54 23.02
C SER A 1216 14.40 37.35 22.26
N HIS A 1217 13.14 36.95 22.37
CA HIS A 1217 12.00 37.63 21.76
C HIS A 1217 10.81 37.69 22.73
N THR A 1218 10.23 38.87 22.90
CA THR A 1218 9.11 39.11 23.81
C THR A 1218 7.83 39.37 23.02
N LEU A 1219 6.78 38.63 23.35
CA LEU A 1219 5.48 38.60 22.70
C LEU A 1219 4.38 38.87 23.73
N ALA A 1220 3.28 39.51 23.33
CA ALA A 1220 2.11 39.61 24.20
C ALA A 1220 1.52 38.21 24.45
N ALA A 1221 1.13 37.88 25.68
CA ALA A 1221 0.59 36.56 26.00
C ALA A 1221 -0.75 36.32 25.28
N SER A 1222 -0.80 35.33 24.40
CA SER A 1222 -2.02 34.73 23.85
C SER A 1222 -2.10 33.25 24.27
N ALA A 1223 -3.31 32.67 24.25
CA ALA A 1223 -3.49 31.27 24.64
C ALA A 1223 -2.94 30.30 23.57
N ASN A 1224 -2.39 29.16 24.02
CA ASN A 1224 -2.08 27.89 23.33
C ASN A 1224 -1.43 27.93 21.92
N HIS A 1225 -0.26 28.53 21.73
CA HIS A 1225 0.53 28.35 20.49
C HIS A 1225 1.86 27.65 20.78
N ALA A 1226 2.34 26.86 19.82
CA ALA A 1226 3.70 26.33 19.81
C ALA A 1226 4.64 27.34 19.15
N TYR A 1227 5.84 27.49 19.70
CA TYR A 1227 6.87 28.35 19.14
C TYR A 1227 8.08 27.53 18.73
N VAL A 1228 8.60 27.81 17.54
CA VAL A 1228 9.81 27.23 16.97
C VAL A 1228 10.82 28.36 16.76
N VAL A 1229 12.05 28.16 17.21
CA VAL A 1229 13.15 29.10 16.96
C VAL A 1229 14.11 28.46 15.98
N LEU A 1230 14.32 29.11 14.84
CA LEU A 1230 15.27 28.70 13.82
C LEU A 1230 16.43 29.70 13.76
N ALA A 1231 17.63 29.22 13.48
CA ALA A 1231 18.75 30.08 13.12
C ALA A 1231 18.79 30.22 11.59
N VAL A 1232 19.24 31.37 11.10
CA VAL A 1232 19.46 31.62 9.66
C VAL A 1232 20.86 32.18 9.48
N ASN A 1233 21.63 31.59 8.58
CA ASN A 1233 23.00 32.02 8.27
C ASN A 1233 23.01 33.22 7.28
N SER A 1234 24.18 33.73 6.91
CA SER A 1234 24.29 34.92 6.05
C SER A 1234 23.95 34.71 4.57
N CYS A 1235 23.74 33.47 4.15
CA CYS A 1235 23.38 33.10 2.78
C CYS A 1235 21.94 32.56 2.65
N GLY A 1236 21.17 32.51 3.76
CA GLY A 1236 19.76 32.13 3.76
C GLY A 1236 19.47 30.68 4.17
N GLY A 1237 20.48 29.90 4.54
CA GLY A 1237 20.32 28.54 5.06
C GLY A 1237 19.75 28.56 6.48
N VAL A 1238 18.63 27.87 6.67
CA VAL A 1238 17.85 27.83 7.91
C VAL A 1238 18.21 26.55 8.69
N SER A 1239 18.21 26.60 10.01
CA SER A 1239 18.45 25.41 10.83
C SER A 1239 17.36 24.36 10.64
N PRO A 1240 17.68 23.05 10.70
CA PRO A 1240 16.71 21.97 10.48
C PRO A 1240 15.48 22.12 11.38
N VAL A 1241 14.31 22.18 10.75
CA VAL A 1241 13.03 22.50 11.41
C VAL A 1241 12.59 21.39 12.35
N GLU A 1242 12.91 20.14 12.03
CA GLU A 1242 12.54 18.95 12.82
C GLU A 1242 13.35 18.80 14.10
N ALA A 1243 14.62 19.26 14.10
CA ALA A 1243 15.48 19.26 15.27
C ALA A 1243 15.26 20.48 16.19
N ALA A 1244 14.50 21.48 15.73
CA ALA A 1244 14.32 22.74 16.42
C ALA A 1244 13.54 22.56 17.74
N PRO A 1245 14.08 23.01 18.89
CA PRO A 1245 13.42 22.85 20.18
C PRO A 1245 12.12 23.65 20.24
N ARG A 1246 11.02 22.93 20.48
CA ARG A 1246 9.67 23.47 20.64
C ARG A 1246 9.43 23.83 22.09
N VAL A 1247 8.91 25.04 22.37
CA VAL A 1247 8.67 25.48 23.76
C VAL A 1247 7.27 26.04 23.97
N GLY A 1248 6.45 25.29 24.76
CA GLY A 1248 5.30 25.78 25.54
C GLY A 1248 3.89 25.25 25.20
N THR A 1249 3.11 24.90 26.24
CA THR A 1249 1.71 25.33 26.49
C THR A 1249 1.63 25.90 27.93
N PHE A 1250 0.87 26.98 28.16
CA PHE A 1250 0.53 27.46 29.50
C PHE A 1250 -0.98 27.55 29.67
N ASN A 1251 -1.51 26.76 30.61
CA ASN A 1251 -2.93 26.72 30.93
C ASN A 1251 -3.29 27.94 31.81
N PHE A 1252 -3.94 28.97 31.25
CA PHE A 1252 -4.42 30.14 32.00
C PHE A 1252 -5.72 29.83 32.76
N ALA A 1253 -5.73 28.81 33.62
CA ALA A 1253 -6.77 28.61 34.63
C ALA A 1253 -6.31 27.61 35.70
N LEU A 1254 -5.60 28.07 36.73
CA LEU A 1254 -5.51 27.32 37.99
C LEU A 1254 -6.27 28.05 39.09
N HIS A 1255 -7.56 27.74 39.17
CA HIS A 1255 -8.22 27.60 40.47
C HIS A 1255 -7.53 26.43 41.22
N PRO A 1256 -7.28 26.52 42.54
CA PRO A 1256 -6.39 25.60 43.23
C PRO A 1256 -7.03 24.22 43.42
N GLY A 1257 -6.41 23.21 42.82
CA GLY A 1257 -6.42 21.84 43.33
C GLY A 1257 -6.96 20.78 42.39
N VAL A 1258 -6.11 20.24 41.52
CA VAL A 1258 -5.96 18.79 41.27
C VAL A 1258 -4.50 18.57 40.84
N ALA A 1259 -3.81 17.65 41.51
CA ALA A 1259 -2.50 17.17 41.12
C ALA A 1259 -2.69 15.85 40.35
N ALA A 1260 -2.23 15.77 39.10
CA ALA A 1260 -1.80 14.53 38.46
C ALA A 1260 -1.05 14.83 37.15
N ALA A 1261 0.17 14.32 37.09
CA ALA A 1261 0.97 13.90 35.93
C ALA A 1261 0.64 14.44 34.54
N HIS A 1262 1.60 15.17 33.96
CA HIS A 1262 2.08 14.94 32.60
C HIS A 1262 3.57 15.33 32.55
N ASN A 1263 4.41 14.30 32.45
CA ASN A 1263 5.72 14.37 31.81
C ASN A 1263 5.50 13.63 30.49
N GLU A 1264 5.49 14.39 29.39
CA GLU A 1264 5.95 14.00 28.05
C GLU A 1264 6.25 15.30 27.31
#